data_AF-A0A933CG15-F1
#
_entry.id   AF-A0A933CG15-F1
#
_cell.length_a   1.000
_cell.length_b   1.000
_cell.length_c   1.000
_cell.angle_alpha   90.00
_cell.angle_beta   90.00
_cell.angle_gamma   90.00
#
_symmetry.space_group_name_H-M   'P 1'
#
loop_
_entity.id
_entity.type
_entity.pdbx_description
1 polymer ?
#
loop_
_entity_poly.entity_id
_entity_poly.type
_entity_poly.pdbx_seq_one_letter_code
_entity_poly.pdbx_strand_id
1 'polypeptide(L)'
;MESGKHAAGVLAALFPLVVAASPEARAVTTIVHATPLDLEGSAVTGLKALPFERGLLEGAGTLESPALEAPAFDELVGSWSAELPPGAWIELSAQVRSRGAWSGWYRLGRWDEEGGRSLGEQADALGRVDVDTLKLARPADALRYRVELGQGREAPRLTRVAAALSSSTEAAPTSPPSPGPWVRELAVRPRSQLEEQEKYRHDICSPTSLAMVLDFWGRGLPTVRVAEAVRDRASQLFGNWPLNTAFAGRSGLRAHVARLSFRELERELAAGRPVIASITFAEGELPGAPIRRTKGHVVVVAGLTGDGDVVARDPAGKTRGEVRRVYRRADFEKAWGKNKRGLAYVVGPPFPVELAVGVSSADLRRKPRRPEAPEPDDPERASQVLYGERVRALRAKGDWVEVEALEQEAFLPLKRWHGYRGWVEARFLRWPVESGPATAVVSAKSVELRPGAGGPVRAPLGSRLVVESSEGSQARVRLVDGRVAAVAADSLRPLGGPPDRQRVLAAARRFLGDTYVWGGRSSVQPRPGWAVDCSGLAGLSYRAEGVDIPRDAHEQFLKAKPVQRAELRPGDLVFLGKAGSRKAVNHVMLFAGGDGLIESRESAARVLETTFRERFGRPLSQLESGDTVTDPTGAKPERRRLFFGSFLP
;
A
#
# COMPACT_ATOMS: atom_id res chain seq x y z
N MET A 1 -32.31 -34.29 46.71
CA MET A 1 -32.77 -32.97 47.20
C MET A 1 -31.55 -32.29 47.78
N GLU A 2 -30.91 -31.43 46.97
CA GLU A 2 -30.82 -29.97 47.20
C GLU A 2 -29.81 -29.62 48.31
N SER A 3 -28.97 -28.59 48.28
CA SER A 3 -28.55 -27.58 47.30
C SER A 3 -27.45 -26.73 47.97
N GLY A 4 -26.58 -26.08 47.18
CA GLY A 4 -25.84 -24.86 47.58
C GLY A 4 -24.41 -25.06 48.12
N LYS A 5 -23.37 -24.29 47.71
CA LYS A 5 -23.32 -23.07 46.90
C LYS A 5 -21.98 -22.94 46.16
N HIS A 6 -22.09 -22.40 44.94
CA HIS A 6 -21.02 -22.01 44.03
C HIS A 6 -20.40 -20.63 44.33
N ALA A 7 -19.15 -20.51 43.85
CA ALA A 7 -18.41 -19.36 43.31
C ALA A 7 -19.05 -17.96 43.16
N ALA A 8 -18.24 -16.94 43.42
CA ALA A 8 -18.16 -15.63 42.75
C ALA A 8 -16.86 -14.93 43.20
N GLY A 9 -16.06 -14.21 42.41
CA GLY A 9 -16.12 -13.88 40.99
C GLY A 9 -14.87 -13.07 40.63
N VAL A 10 -14.23 -13.39 39.51
CA VAL A 10 -13.32 -12.48 38.81
C VAL A 10 -14.12 -11.92 37.65
N LEU A 11 -14.62 -10.69 37.78
CA LEU A 11 -15.24 -9.97 36.68
C LEU A 11 -14.15 -9.61 35.67
N ALA A 12 -14.09 -10.37 34.58
CA ALA A 12 -13.50 -9.91 33.34
C ALA A 12 -14.34 -8.74 32.83
N ALA A 13 -13.77 -7.53 32.82
CA ALA A 13 -14.40 -6.39 32.18
C ALA A 13 -14.42 -6.59 30.66
N LEU A 14 -15.51 -7.17 30.17
CA LEU A 14 -15.93 -7.09 28.77
C LEU A 14 -16.40 -5.66 28.49
N PHE A 15 -15.48 -4.78 28.10
CA PHE A 15 -15.91 -3.54 27.43
C PHE A 15 -16.36 -3.90 26.01
N PRO A 16 -17.58 -3.54 25.58
CA PRO A 16 -17.94 -3.64 24.17
C PRO A 16 -17.00 -2.74 23.38
N LEU A 17 -16.36 -3.33 22.38
CA LEU A 17 -15.37 -2.71 21.52
C LEU A 17 -16.07 -1.66 20.63
N VAL A 18 -16.34 -0.47 21.15
CA VAL A 18 -16.71 0.68 20.31
C VAL A 18 -15.40 1.27 19.78
N VAL A 19 -14.83 0.64 18.76
CA VAL A 19 -13.89 1.34 17.89
C VAL A 19 -14.75 2.29 17.09
N ALA A 20 -14.61 3.60 17.34
CA ALA A 20 -15.21 4.60 16.46
C ALA A 20 -14.76 4.27 15.04
N ALA A 21 -15.73 4.01 14.15
CA ALA A 21 -15.47 3.83 12.74
C ALA A 21 -14.53 4.94 12.27
N SER A 22 -13.47 4.62 11.54
CA SER A 22 -12.73 5.66 10.82
C SER A 22 -13.77 6.43 9.99
N PRO A 23 -14.00 7.73 10.22
CA PRO A 23 -15.02 8.50 9.50
C PRO A 23 -14.73 8.63 8.00
N GLU A 24 -13.61 8.06 7.55
CA GLU A 24 -13.14 8.00 6.18
C GLU A 24 -13.82 6.90 5.35
N ALA A 25 -15.11 6.59 5.56
CA ALA A 25 -15.87 5.90 4.51
C ALA A 25 -16.07 6.94 3.38
N ARG A 26 -15.18 6.88 2.38
CA ARG A 26 -14.82 8.00 1.51
C ARG A 26 -15.80 8.19 0.35
N ALA A 27 -16.13 9.46 0.10
CA ALA A 27 -16.74 9.98 -1.12
C ALA A 27 -15.98 9.69 -2.43
N VAL A 28 -14.81 9.05 -2.36
CA VAL A 28 -13.87 8.84 -3.46
C VAL A 28 -13.13 7.52 -3.29
N THR A 29 -12.84 6.83 -4.39
CA THR A 29 -12.02 5.61 -4.39
C THR A 29 -11.27 5.51 -5.72
N THR A 30 -10.00 5.14 -5.69
CA THR A 30 -9.23 4.83 -6.90
C THR A 30 -8.82 3.37 -6.87
N ILE A 31 -9.27 2.61 -7.87
CA ILE A 31 -8.84 1.23 -8.09
C ILE A 31 -7.82 1.25 -9.22
N VAL A 32 -6.65 0.64 -9.00
CA VAL A 32 -5.59 0.52 -10.00
C VAL A 32 -5.20 -0.94 -10.09
N HIS A 33 -5.22 -1.50 -11.30
CA HIS A 33 -4.72 -2.84 -11.57
C HIS A 33 -3.41 -2.71 -12.34
N ALA A 34 -2.30 -3.10 -11.69
CA ALA A 34 -0.94 -2.93 -12.19
C ALA A 34 0.00 -4.10 -11.84
N THR A 35 -0.46 -5.12 -11.12
CA THR A 35 0.29 -6.35 -10.83
C THR A 35 -0.45 -7.60 -11.34
N PRO A 36 0.22 -8.77 -11.43
CA PRO A 36 -0.46 -10.02 -11.76
C PRO A 36 -1.58 -10.39 -10.78
N LEU A 37 -1.41 -10.09 -9.49
CA LEU A 37 -2.43 -10.38 -8.47
C LEU A 37 -3.68 -9.51 -8.62
N ASP A 38 -3.53 -8.27 -9.12
CA ASP A 38 -4.68 -7.41 -9.42
C ASP A 38 -5.60 -7.99 -10.50
N LEU A 39 -5.08 -8.88 -11.36
CA LEU A 39 -5.85 -9.52 -12.43
C LEU A 39 -6.46 -10.87 -12.02
N GLU A 40 -6.29 -11.30 -10.78
CA GLU A 40 -6.88 -12.56 -10.28
C GLU A 40 -8.41 -12.57 -10.48
N GLY A 41 -8.92 -13.67 -11.04
CA GLY A 41 -10.35 -13.81 -11.37
C GLY A 41 -10.81 -13.08 -12.63
N SER A 42 -9.91 -12.40 -13.36
CA SER A 42 -10.25 -11.77 -14.64
C SER A 42 -10.38 -12.80 -15.75
N ALA A 43 -11.33 -12.59 -16.67
CA ALA A 43 -11.42 -13.36 -17.91
C ALA A 43 -10.49 -12.74 -18.96
N VAL A 44 -9.54 -13.53 -19.46
CA VAL A 44 -8.54 -13.09 -20.45
C VAL A 44 -8.66 -13.97 -21.70
N THR A 45 -8.94 -13.36 -22.84
CA THR A 45 -9.09 -14.07 -24.13
C THR A 45 -8.17 -13.45 -25.17
N GLY A 46 -7.36 -14.26 -25.85
CA GLY A 46 -6.45 -13.79 -26.92
C GLY A 46 -5.19 -13.04 -26.45
N LEU A 47 -5.08 -12.72 -25.16
CA LEU A 47 -3.95 -12.00 -24.58
C LEU A 47 -3.02 -12.94 -23.80
N LYS A 48 -1.72 -12.63 -23.81
CA LYS A 48 -0.68 -13.37 -23.10
C LYS A 48 -0.18 -12.57 -21.90
N ALA A 49 -0.02 -13.23 -20.74
CA ALA A 49 0.64 -12.64 -19.58
C ALA A 49 2.13 -12.32 -19.86
N LEU A 50 2.56 -11.13 -19.46
CA LEU A 50 3.95 -10.69 -19.55
C LEU A 50 4.67 -10.90 -18.21
N PRO A 51 6.01 -11.05 -18.24
CA PRO A 51 6.81 -10.83 -17.04
C PRO A 51 6.52 -9.43 -16.48
N PHE A 52 6.39 -9.32 -15.15
CA PHE A 52 5.98 -8.05 -14.50
C PHE A 52 6.81 -6.83 -14.93
N GLU A 53 8.11 -6.98 -15.15
CA GLU A 53 8.98 -5.89 -15.62
C GLU A 53 8.54 -5.27 -16.96
N ARG A 54 7.80 -6.02 -17.79
CA ARG A 54 7.36 -5.63 -19.14
C ARG A 54 5.91 -5.15 -19.20
N GLY A 55 5.09 -5.40 -18.18
CA GLY A 55 3.68 -5.02 -18.16
C GLY A 55 2.77 -6.13 -17.62
N LEU A 56 1.51 -6.09 -18.01
CA LEU A 56 0.48 -7.05 -17.60
C LEU A 56 0.21 -8.07 -18.70
N LEU A 57 -0.21 -7.59 -19.86
CA LEU A 57 -0.70 -8.42 -20.97
C LEU A 57 -0.18 -7.89 -22.31
N GLU A 58 0.03 -8.80 -23.27
CA GLU A 58 0.44 -8.50 -24.65
C GLU A 58 -0.47 -9.24 -25.66
N GLY A 59 -0.76 -8.62 -26.80
CA GLY A 59 -1.49 -9.25 -27.91
C GLY A 59 -2.81 -8.55 -28.27
N ALA A 60 -3.63 -9.23 -29.07
CA ALA A 60 -4.96 -8.79 -29.45
C ALA A 60 -6.03 -9.67 -28.79
N GLY A 61 -7.03 -9.05 -28.19
CA GLY A 61 -8.05 -9.77 -27.42
C GLY A 61 -8.64 -8.92 -26.31
N THR A 62 -9.23 -9.57 -25.32
CA THR A 62 -10.00 -8.93 -24.25
C THR A 62 -9.51 -9.32 -22.86
N LEU A 63 -9.56 -8.35 -21.95
CA LEU A 63 -9.46 -8.52 -20.51
C LEU A 63 -10.75 -8.00 -19.89
N GLU A 64 -11.52 -8.85 -19.21
CA GLU A 64 -12.66 -8.46 -18.39
C GLU A 64 -12.34 -8.72 -16.91
N SER A 65 -12.44 -7.68 -16.07
CA SER A 65 -12.22 -7.83 -14.63
C SER A 65 -13.34 -8.66 -13.98
N PRO A 66 -13.09 -9.28 -12.81
CA PRO A 66 -14.19 -9.72 -11.95
C PRO A 66 -15.03 -8.52 -11.51
N ALA A 67 -16.15 -8.80 -10.82
CA ALA A 67 -16.87 -7.76 -10.11
C ALA A 67 -15.97 -7.16 -9.01
N LEU A 68 -15.75 -5.86 -9.09
CA LEU A 68 -14.99 -5.06 -8.13
C LEU A 68 -15.99 -4.35 -7.23
N GLU A 69 -16.12 -4.84 -6.01
CA GLU A 69 -16.92 -4.20 -4.96
C GLU A 69 -16.29 -2.86 -4.57
N ALA A 70 -17.11 -1.82 -4.41
CA ALA A 70 -16.66 -0.48 -4.06
C ALA A 70 -17.66 0.21 -3.12
N PRO A 71 -17.22 1.24 -2.35
CA PRO A 71 -18.17 2.17 -1.73
C PRO A 71 -19.14 2.75 -2.77
N ALA A 72 -20.32 3.17 -2.33
CA ALA A 72 -21.32 3.74 -3.22
C ALA A 72 -20.74 4.88 -4.06
N PHE A 73 -21.00 4.89 -5.38
CA PHE A 73 -20.49 5.90 -6.30
C PHE A 73 -21.50 6.22 -7.40
N ASP A 74 -21.46 7.45 -7.94
CA ASP A 74 -22.29 7.90 -9.06
C ASP A 74 -21.50 8.55 -10.20
N GLU A 75 -20.19 8.75 -10.02
CA GLU A 75 -19.27 9.11 -11.07
C GLU A 75 -18.12 8.09 -11.18
N LEU A 76 -17.76 7.73 -12.41
CA LEU A 76 -16.62 6.88 -12.73
C LEU A 76 -15.84 7.50 -13.89
N VAL A 77 -14.52 7.65 -13.70
CA VAL A 77 -13.58 7.98 -14.78
C VAL A 77 -12.60 6.82 -14.94
N GLY A 78 -12.66 6.16 -16.10
CA GLY A 78 -11.76 5.06 -16.45
C GLY A 78 -10.49 5.59 -17.10
N SER A 79 -9.36 4.91 -16.90
CA SER A 79 -8.10 5.22 -17.58
C SER A 79 -7.22 3.99 -17.77
N TRP A 80 -6.26 4.08 -18.70
CA TRP A 80 -5.35 3.00 -19.02
C TRP A 80 -3.94 3.53 -19.32
N SER A 81 -2.94 2.66 -19.21
CA SER A 81 -1.62 2.86 -19.80
C SER A 81 -1.27 1.66 -20.67
N ALA A 82 -0.97 1.91 -21.94
CA ALA A 82 -0.58 0.87 -22.89
C ALA A 82 0.54 1.37 -23.83
N GLU A 83 1.40 0.45 -24.23
CA GLU A 83 2.31 0.64 -25.38
C GLU A 83 1.56 0.20 -26.63
N LEU A 84 1.33 1.16 -27.54
CA LEU A 84 0.56 0.95 -28.77
C LEU A 84 1.48 1.16 -29.98
N PRO A 85 1.97 0.09 -30.61
CA PRO A 85 2.70 0.20 -31.88
C PRO A 85 1.77 0.66 -33.02
N PRO A 86 2.31 1.09 -34.18
CA PRO A 86 1.49 1.50 -35.33
C PRO A 86 0.44 0.45 -35.73
N GLY A 87 -0.77 0.92 -36.06
CA GLY A 87 -1.94 0.09 -36.33
C GLY A 87 -2.58 -0.60 -35.11
N ALA A 88 -1.98 -0.56 -33.92
CA ALA A 88 -2.61 -1.09 -32.71
C ALA A 88 -3.58 -0.08 -32.08
N TRP A 89 -4.57 -0.60 -31.35
CA TRP A 89 -5.58 0.22 -30.68
C TRP A 89 -6.03 -0.40 -29.35
N ILE A 90 -6.61 0.44 -28.51
CA ILE A 90 -7.18 0.05 -27.22
C ILE A 90 -8.54 0.72 -27.02
N GLU A 91 -9.46 0.00 -26.39
CA GLU A 91 -10.73 0.54 -25.90
C GLU A 91 -10.99 0.10 -24.46
N LEU A 92 -11.45 1.03 -23.63
CA LEU A 92 -11.90 0.76 -22.26
C LEU A 92 -13.41 0.89 -22.17
N SER A 93 -14.05 -0.11 -21.58
CA SER A 93 -15.48 -0.11 -21.23
C SER A 93 -15.69 -0.45 -19.76
N ALA A 94 -16.82 -0.04 -19.20
CA ALA A 94 -17.23 -0.41 -17.84
C ALA A 94 -18.71 -0.79 -17.77
N GLN A 95 -19.01 -1.71 -16.87
CA GLN A 95 -20.34 -1.97 -16.34
C GLN A 95 -20.37 -1.63 -14.86
N VAL A 96 -21.52 -1.19 -14.38
CA VAL A 96 -21.75 -0.88 -12.97
C VAL A 96 -22.93 -1.66 -12.45
N ARG A 97 -22.89 -2.01 -11.17
CA ARG A 97 -24.00 -2.68 -10.48
C ARG A 97 -24.71 -1.69 -9.57
N SER A 98 -26.01 -1.58 -9.70
CA SER A 98 -26.85 -0.75 -8.84
C SER A 98 -28.06 -1.55 -8.42
N ARG A 99 -28.31 -1.63 -7.10
CA ARG A 99 -29.42 -2.42 -6.51
C ARG A 99 -29.44 -3.87 -7.01
N GLY A 100 -28.27 -4.49 -7.09
CA GLY A 100 -28.09 -5.89 -7.52
C GLY A 100 -28.15 -6.14 -9.02
N ALA A 101 -28.49 -5.16 -9.85
CA ALA A 101 -28.56 -5.30 -11.31
C ALA A 101 -27.37 -4.65 -12.01
N TRP A 102 -26.79 -5.33 -13.01
CA TRP A 102 -25.71 -4.82 -13.85
C TRP A 102 -26.27 -3.98 -15.02
N SER A 103 -25.57 -2.89 -15.35
CA SER A 103 -25.84 -2.04 -16.51
C SER A 103 -25.46 -2.70 -17.83
N GLY A 104 -25.79 -2.05 -18.96
CA GLY A 104 -25.08 -2.28 -20.22
C GLY A 104 -23.61 -1.84 -20.14
N TRP A 105 -22.79 -2.27 -21.10
CA TRP A 105 -21.40 -1.81 -21.20
C TRP A 105 -21.35 -0.37 -21.72
N TYR A 106 -20.84 0.54 -20.90
CA TYR A 106 -20.51 1.90 -21.30
C TYR A 106 -19.07 1.94 -21.80
N ARG A 107 -18.87 2.41 -23.03
CA ARG A 107 -17.55 2.57 -23.63
C ARG A 107 -16.99 3.93 -23.23
N LEU A 108 -15.88 3.93 -22.50
CA LEU A 108 -15.34 5.11 -21.82
C LEU A 108 -14.30 5.86 -22.66
N GLY A 109 -13.70 5.21 -23.65
CA GLY A 109 -12.76 5.86 -24.56
C GLY A 109 -11.98 4.88 -25.42
N ARG A 110 -11.46 5.38 -26.54
CA ARG A 110 -10.64 4.62 -27.48
C ARG A 110 -9.39 5.41 -27.85
N TRP A 111 -8.30 4.69 -28.10
CA TRP A 111 -7.06 5.25 -28.64
C TRP A 111 -6.49 4.34 -29.72
N ASP A 112 -6.07 4.94 -30.83
CA ASP A 112 -5.35 4.28 -31.92
C ASP A 112 -4.19 5.16 -32.43
N GLU A 113 -3.57 4.77 -33.55
CA GLU A 113 -2.46 5.51 -34.16
C GLU A 113 -2.79 6.96 -34.50
N GLU A 114 -4.08 7.19 -34.71
CA GLU A 114 -4.70 8.40 -35.22
C GLU A 114 -5.09 9.34 -34.05
N GLY A 115 -4.97 8.86 -32.81
CA GLY A 115 -5.13 9.63 -31.57
C GLY A 115 -6.22 9.09 -30.64
N GLY A 116 -6.46 9.82 -29.55
CA GLY A 116 -7.52 9.52 -28.61
C GLY A 116 -8.87 10.10 -29.02
N ARG A 117 -9.96 9.39 -28.69
CA ARG A 117 -11.33 9.90 -28.88
C ARG A 117 -12.29 9.44 -27.79
N SER A 118 -13.18 10.34 -27.38
CA SER A 118 -14.43 9.91 -26.75
C SER A 118 -15.32 9.21 -27.77
N LEU A 119 -16.31 8.48 -27.26
CA LEU A 119 -17.29 7.78 -28.08
C LEU A 119 -18.61 8.52 -27.96
N GLY A 120 -19.47 8.39 -28.98
CA GLY A 120 -20.75 9.10 -29.05
C GLY A 120 -21.60 8.94 -27.79
N GLU A 121 -22.58 9.83 -27.61
CA GLU A 121 -23.42 9.83 -26.41
C GLU A 121 -24.02 8.45 -26.16
N GLN A 122 -23.74 7.90 -24.99
CA GLN A 122 -24.25 6.62 -24.51
C GLN A 122 -25.07 6.94 -23.28
N ALA A 123 -26.38 6.69 -23.34
CA ALA A 123 -27.27 6.91 -22.22
C ALA A 123 -28.30 5.77 -22.15
N ASP A 124 -28.57 5.32 -20.93
CA ASP A 124 -29.69 4.45 -20.61
C ASP A 124 -30.38 4.94 -19.33
N ALA A 125 -31.32 4.16 -18.79
CA ALA A 125 -32.05 4.53 -17.59
C ALA A 125 -31.17 4.63 -16.32
N LEU A 126 -29.97 4.05 -16.32
CA LEU A 126 -29.08 4.04 -15.17
C LEU A 126 -28.03 5.16 -15.25
N GLY A 127 -27.49 5.46 -16.42
CA GLY A 127 -26.39 6.42 -16.53
C GLY A 127 -26.10 6.85 -17.95
N ARG A 128 -25.20 7.83 -18.06
CA ARG A 128 -24.69 8.35 -19.33
C ARG A 128 -23.19 8.61 -19.29
N VAL A 129 -22.52 8.46 -20.43
CA VAL A 129 -21.12 8.87 -20.60
C VAL A 129 -21.07 10.31 -21.07
N ASP A 130 -20.60 11.21 -20.19
CA ASP A 130 -20.36 12.62 -20.49
C ASP A 130 -18.89 12.80 -20.87
N VAL A 131 -18.62 12.66 -22.17
CA VAL A 131 -17.28 12.65 -22.82
C VAL A 131 -16.36 11.54 -22.30
N ASP A 132 -15.93 11.62 -21.06
CA ASP A 132 -14.97 10.71 -20.41
C ASP A 132 -15.42 10.24 -19.02
N THR A 133 -16.53 10.79 -18.52
CA THR A 133 -17.04 10.51 -17.18
C THR A 133 -18.38 9.80 -17.29
N LEU A 134 -18.46 8.57 -16.76
CA LEU A 134 -19.74 7.89 -16.58
C LEU A 134 -20.46 8.51 -15.38
N LYS A 135 -21.62 9.13 -15.63
CA LYS A 135 -22.49 9.75 -14.62
C LYS A 135 -23.76 8.92 -14.45
N LEU A 136 -24.04 8.50 -13.23
CA LEU A 136 -25.17 7.64 -12.90
C LEU A 136 -26.32 8.47 -12.33
N ALA A 137 -27.55 8.09 -12.69
CA ALA A 137 -28.77 8.67 -12.14
C ALA A 137 -29.04 8.22 -10.70
N ARG A 138 -28.43 7.10 -10.28
CA ARG A 138 -28.47 6.56 -8.92
C ARG A 138 -27.15 5.86 -8.60
N PRO A 139 -26.73 5.79 -7.32
CA PRO A 139 -25.47 5.17 -6.96
C PRO A 139 -25.36 3.69 -7.36
N ALA A 140 -24.14 3.29 -7.75
CA ALA A 140 -23.69 1.92 -7.92
C ALA A 140 -22.83 1.48 -6.72
N ASP A 141 -22.72 0.17 -6.50
CA ASP A 141 -21.95 -0.45 -5.41
C ASP A 141 -20.83 -1.38 -5.91
N ALA A 142 -20.77 -1.62 -7.22
CA ALA A 142 -19.68 -2.36 -7.84
C ALA A 142 -19.50 -1.93 -9.29
N LEU A 143 -18.33 -2.24 -9.84
CA LEU A 143 -18.03 -2.11 -11.26
C LEU A 143 -17.35 -3.37 -11.78
N ARG A 144 -17.33 -3.53 -13.10
CA ARG A 144 -16.32 -4.33 -13.80
C ARG A 144 -15.92 -3.60 -15.06
N TYR A 145 -14.67 -3.76 -15.46
CA TYR A 145 -14.16 -3.13 -16.68
C TYR A 145 -13.84 -4.19 -17.74
N ARG A 146 -13.83 -3.74 -18.99
CA ARG A 146 -13.30 -4.49 -20.13
C ARG A 146 -12.28 -3.63 -20.85
N VAL A 147 -11.10 -4.20 -21.07
CA VAL A 147 -10.12 -3.68 -22.03
C VAL A 147 -10.15 -4.56 -23.27
N GLU A 148 -10.30 -3.94 -24.43
CA GLU A 148 -10.14 -4.58 -25.72
C GLU A 148 -8.89 -4.02 -26.40
N LEU A 149 -8.04 -4.91 -26.90
CA LEU A 149 -6.81 -4.59 -27.61
C LEU A 149 -6.89 -5.15 -29.03
N GLY A 150 -6.63 -4.29 -30.01
CA GLY A 150 -6.37 -4.71 -31.37
C GLY A 150 -4.90 -4.50 -31.74
N GLN A 151 -4.36 -5.43 -32.52
CA GLN A 151 -2.98 -5.35 -32.98
C GLN A 151 -2.90 -4.84 -34.42
N GLY A 152 -1.83 -4.10 -34.70
CA GLY A 152 -1.36 -3.84 -36.05
C GLY A 152 -0.38 -4.94 -36.48
N ARG A 153 0.81 -4.54 -36.91
CA ARG A 153 1.91 -5.48 -37.21
C ARG A 153 2.58 -6.03 -35.96
N GLU A 154 2.66 -5.22 -34.91
CA GLU A 154 3.24 -5.58 -33.62
C GLU A 154 2.16 -5.63 -32.54
N ALA A 155 2.37 -6.45 -31.51
CA ALA A 155 1.41 -6.63 -30.43
C ALA A 155 1.44 -5.44 -29.45
N PRO A 156 0.28 -4.87 -29.08
CA PRO A 156 0.21 -3.87 -28.02
C PRO A 156 0.45 -4.50 -26.65
N ARG A 157 0.85 -3.67 -25.68
CA ARG A 157 1.06 -4.09 -24.28
C ARG A 157 0.25 -3.26 -23.32
N LEU A 158 -0.60 -3.92 -22.55
CA LEU A 158 -1.30 -3.32 -21.43
C LEU A 158 -0.40 -3.32 -20.20
N THR A 159 -0.30 -2.18 -19.52
CA THR A 159 0.57 -2.03 -18.35
C THR A 159 -0.17 -1.57 -17.11
N ARG A 160 -1.36 -0.95 -17.28
CA ARG A 160 -2.21 -0.51 -16.18
C ARG A 160 -3.64 -0.28 -16.67
N VAL A 161 -4.60 -0.57 -15.80
CA VAL A 161 -5.98 -0.10 -15.88
C VAL A 161 -6.34 0.57 -14.56
N ALA A 162 -7.12 1.65 -14.58
CA ALA A 162 -7.59 2.28 -13.36
C ALA A 162 -9.02 2.81 -13.51
N ALA A 163 -9.73 2.84 -12.38
CA ALA A 163 -11.06 3.44 -12.25
C ALA A 163 -11.06 4.38 -11.05
N ALA A 164 -11.37 5.65 -11.30
CA ALA A 164 -11.49 6.69 -10.30
C ALA A 164 -12.97 6.97 -10.04
N LEU A 165 -13.44 6.63 -8.85
CA LEU A 165 -14.83 6.62 -8.43
C LEU A 165 -15.11 7.77 -7.48
N SER A 166 -16.31 8.35 -7.54
CA SER A 166 -16.78 9.28 -6.52
C SER A 166 -18.30 9.31 -6.37
N SER A 167 -18.79 9.80 -5.23
CA SER A 167 -20.20 9.89 -4.89
C SER A 167 -20.65 11.34 -4.70
N SER A 168 -21.45 11.89 -5.63
CA SER A 168 -21.88 13.29 -5.68
C SER A 168 -22.61 13.79 -4.43
N THR A 169 -23.12 12.89 -3.59
CA THR A 169 -23.82 13.20 -2.34
C THR A 169 -22.93 13.25 -1.11
N GLU A 170 -21.72 12.68 -1.17
CA GLU A 170 -20.81 12.64 -0.02
C GLU A 170 -19.78 13.77 -0.08
N ALA A 171 -19.41 14.34 1.05
CA ALA A 171 -18.35 15.37 1.11
C ALA A 171 -16.97 14.72 0.90
N ALA A 172 -16.07 15.41 0.19
CA ALA A 172 -14.69 14.96 0.09
C ALA A 172 -14.06 14.86 1.49
N PRO A 173 -13.34 13.76 1.81
CA PRO A 173 -12.72 13.62 3.12
C PRO A 173 -11.65 14.70 3.30
N THR A 174 -11.71 15.40 4.43
CA THR A 174 -10.65 16.33 4.86
C THR A 174 -9.64 15.59 5.73
N SER A 175 -8.41 16.05 5.74
CA SER A 175 -7.37 15.48 6.61
C SER A 175 -6.58 16.62 7.24
N PRO A 176 -6.39 16.63 8.57
CA PRO A 176 -5.58 17.66 9.21
C PRO A 176 -4.14 17.59 8.67
N PRO A 177 -3.40 18.72 8.66
CA PRO A 177 -1.99 18.72 8.31
C PRO A 177 -1.21 17.75 9.20
N SER A 178 -0.32 16.97 8.58
CA SER A 178 0.56 16.03 9.30
C SER A 178 2.03 16.39 9.07
N PRO A 179 2.89 16.55 10.08
CA PRO A 179 4.32 16.76 9.82
C PRO A 179 4.89 15.61 8.99
N GLY A 180 5.64 15.90 7.92
CA GLY A 180 6.13 14.84 7.05
C GLY A 180 7.15 15.25 5.99
N PRO A 181 7.77 14.28 5.32
CA PRO A 181 8.77 14.50 4.27
C PRO A 181 8.20 15.11 2.98
N TRP A 182 6.89 15.38 2.95
CA TRP A 182 6.21 16.09 1.88
C TRP A 182 6.45 17.60 1.90
N VAL A 183 7.06 18.15 2.97
CA VAL A 183 7.49 19.55 3.03
C VAL A 183 8.67 19.75 2.08
N ARG A 184 8.35 20.03 0.82
CA ARG A 184 9.31 20.24 -0.26
C ARG A 184 8.62 20.93 -1.42
N GLU A 185 9.41 21.59 -2.26
CA GLU A 185 8.98 22.04 -3.58
C GLU A 185 9.75 21.25 -4.64
N LEU A 186 9.02 20.45 -5.43
CA LEU A 186 9.57 19.75 -6.57
C LEU A 186 9.91 20.74 -7.67
N ALA A 187 11.05 20.52 -8.34
CA ALA A 187 11.58 21.40 -9.38
C ALA A 187 10.82 21.29 -10.72
N VAL A 188 9.49 21.38 -10.67
CA VAL A 188 8.63 21.43 -11.86
C VAL A 188 8.81 22.79 -12.53
N ARG A 189 9.31 22.79 -13.76
CA ARG A 189 9.53 24.02 -14.53
C ARG A 189 8.19 24.64 -14.94
N PRO A 190 7.97 25.95 -14.66
CA PRO A 190 6.71 26.61 -14.98
C PRO A 190 6.51 26.78 -16.49
N ARG A 191 5.26 26.61 -16.94
CA ARG A 191 4.79 26.90 -18.30
C ARG A 191 3.45 27.62 -18.23
N SER A 192 3.34 28.77 -18.90
CA SER A 192 2.09 29.52 -19.01
C SER A 192 1.34 29.06 -20.25
N GLN A 193 0.07 28.69 -20.12
CA GLN A 193 -0.77 28.36 -21.28
C GLN A 193 -1.00 29.56 -22.20
N LEU A 194 -0.83 30.78 -21.68
CA LEU A 194 -1.05 32.03 -22.40
C LEU A 194 0.16 32.42 -23.26
N GLU A 195 1.38 32.10 -22.81
CA GLU A 195 2.63 32.31 -23.59
C GLU A 195 2.92 31.15 -24.55
N GLU A 196 2.61 29.91 -24.15
CA GLU A 196 3.07 28.72 -24.88
C GLU A 196 2.29 28.45 -26.18
N GLN A 197 1.08 28.99 -26.31
CA GLN A 197 0.26 28.82 -27.50
C GLN A 197 -0.73 29.98 -27.61
N GLU A 198 -0.95 30.50 -28.81
CA GLU A 198 -1.89 31.60 -29.04
C GLU A 198 -3.32 31.08 -29.29
N LYS A 199 -3.44 30.07 -30.15
CA LYS A 199 -4.73 29.60 -30.68
C LYS A 199 -5.67 28.99 -29.63
N TYR A 200 -5.11 28.20 -28.72
CA TYR A 200 -5.87 27.39 -27.76
C TYR A 200 -5.65 27.83 -26.31
N ARG A 201 -5.10 29.02 -26.13
CA ARG A 201 -4.54 29.51 -24.87
C ARG A 201 -5.51 29.58 -23.71
N HIS A 202 -6.81 29.51 -23.96
CA HIS A 202 -7.85 29.53 -22.93
C HIS A 202 -8.40 28.12 -22.59
N ASP A 203 -8.01 27.08 -23.34
CA ASP A 203 -8.59 25.72 -23.25
C ASP A 203 -7.56 24.62 -22.94
N ILE A 204 -6.27 24.97 -22.83
CA ILE A 204 -5.16 24.01 -22.74
C ILE A 204 -4.52 23.91 -21.35
N CYS A 205 -5.23 24.29 -20.28
CA CYS A 205 -4.69 24.17 -18.91
C CYS A 205 -4.24 22.74 -18.57
N SER A 206 -5.00 21.72 -19.02
CA SER A 206 -4.69 20.31 -18.81
C SER A 206 -3.41 19.86 -19.54
N PRO A 207 -3.30 19.95 -20.89
CA PRO A 207 -2.07 19.55 -21.58
C PRO A 207 -0.86 20.43 -21.22
N THR A 208 -1.04 21.69 -20.81
CA THR A 208 0.06 22.53 -20.30
C THR A 208 0.57 21.99 -18.97
N SER A 209 -0.33 21.60 -18.07
CA SER A 209 0.02 20.94 -16.80
C SER A 209 0.70 19.59 -17.02
N LEU A 210 0.20 18.80 -17.98
CA LEU A 210 0.83 17.55 -18.38
C LEU A 210 2.23 17.78 -18.96
N ALA A 211 2.41 18.79 -19.82
CA ALA A 211 3.72 19.14 -20.39
C ALA A 211 4.75 19.51 -19.30
N MET A 212 4.34 20.23 -18.24
CA MET A 212 5.21 20.51 -17.09
C MET A 212 5.66 19.24 -16.36
N VAL A 213 4.76 18.27 -16.17
CA VAL A 213 5.10 17.01 -15.48
C VAL A 213 5.90 16.06 -16.38
N LEU A 214 5.61 16.02 -17.69
CA LEU A 214 6.42 15.29 -18.66
C LEU A 214 7.85 15.85 -18.73
N ASP A 215 8.02 17.17 -18.68
CA ASP A 215 9.33 17.82 -18.60
C ASP A 215 10.06 17.48 -17.29
N PHE A 216 9.35 17.47 -16.16
CA PHE A 216 9.90 17.05 -14.87
C PHE A 216 10.46 15.62 -14.91
N TRP A 217 9.83 14.72 -15.67
CA TRP A 217 10.31 13.35 -15.90
C TRP A 217 11.22 13.18 -17.12
N GLY A 218 11.74 14.28 -17.68
CA GLY A 218 12.76 14.25 -18.75
C GLY A 218 12.23 13.88 -20.14
N ARG A 219 10.93 14.09 -20.42
CA ARG A 219 10.34 13.91 -21.75
C ARG A 219 10.33 15.19 -22.59
N GLY A 220 10.39 16.36 -21.96
CA GLY A 220 10.74 17.64 -22.61
C GLY A 220 9.91 18.03 -23.84
N LEU A 221 8.63 17.69 -23.89
CA LEU A 221 7.80 17.96 -25.08
C LEU A 221 7.29 19.41 -25.11
N PRO A 222 7.20 20.07 -26.29
CA PRO A 222 6.54 21.37 -26.43
C PRO A 222 5.05 21.26 -26.09
N THR A 223 4.49 22.30 -25.45
CA THR A 223 3.09 22.31 -24.99
C THR A 223 2.10 22.08 -26.13
N VAL A 224 2.34 22.65 -27.31
CA VAL A 224 1.52 22.43 -28.51
C VAL A 224 1.47 20.95 -28.92
N ARG A 225 2.59 20.23 -28.84
CA ARG A 225 2.66 18.81 -29.22
C ARG A 225 1.88 17.94 -28.25
N VAL A 226 1.95 18.27 -26.96
CA VAL A 226 1.14 17.59 -25.94
C VAL A 226 -0.35 17.86 -26.20
N ALA A 227 -0.73 19.13 -26.41
CA ALA A 227 -2.10 19.53 -26.68
C ALA A 227 -2.68 18.85 -27.93
N GLU A 228 -1.94 18.82 -29.04
CA GLU A 228 -2.34 18.12 -30.27
C GLU A 228 -2.53 16.62 -30.05
N ALA A 229 -1.64 15.99 -29.28
CA ALA A 229 -1.68 14.55 -29.05
C ALA A 229 -2.84 14.10 -28.14
N VAL A 230 -3.24 14.93 -27.17
CA VAL A 230 -4.34 14.60 -26.24
C VAL A 230 -5.69 15.17 -26.66
N ARG A 231 -5.74 15.92 -27.78
CA ARG A 231 -6.98 16.50 -28.27
C ARG A 231 -7.94 15.40 -28.64
N ASP A 232 -9.07 15.36 -27.95
CA ASP A 232 -10.14 14.44 -28.22
C ASP A 232 -10.71 14.70 -29.62
N ARG A 233 -10.58 13.72 -30.52
CA ARG A 233 -10.98 13.90 -31.91
C ARG A 233 -12.49 13.97 -32.11
N ALA A 234 -13.28 13.48 -31.16
CA ALA A 234 -14.73 13.58 -31.21
C ALA A 234 -15.20 14.91 -30.60
N SER A 235 -14.87 15.18 -29.34
CA SER A 235 -15.35 16.39 -28.63
C SER A 235 -14.55 17.66 -28.93
N GLN A 236 -13.37 17.54 -29.54
CA GLN A 236 -12.38 18.61 -29.75
C GLN A 236 -11.80 19.21 -28.46
N LEU A 237 -12.10 18.62 -27.30
CA LEU A 237 -11.60 19.03 -25.99
C LEU A 237 -10.15 18.58 -25.76
N PHE A 238 -9.39 19.37 -25.01
CA PHE A 238 -8.01 19.04 -24.60
C PHE A 238 -7.94 18.41 -23.19
N GLY A 239 -9.01 18.56 -22.41
CA GLY A 239 -9.07 18.15 -21.00
C GLY A 239 -9.58 16.73 -20.77
N ASN A 240 -9.66 15.88 -21.79
CA ASN A 240 -10.17 14.51 -21.64
C ASN A 240 -9.22 13.68 -20.74
N TRP A 241 -9.76 13.18 -19.62
CA TRP A 241 -9.00 12.57 -18.52
C TRP A 241 -8.20 11.31 -18.93
N PRO A 242 -8.82 10.25 -19.49
CA PRO A 242 -8.10 9.08 -19.97
C PRO A 242 -7.10 9.41 -21.08
N LEU A 243 -7.41 10.37 -21.96
CA LEU A 243 -6.51 10.67 -23.08
C LEU A 243 -5.19 11.31 -22.62
N ASN A 244 -5.25 12.22 -21.65
CA ASN A 244 -4.03 12.82 -21.06
C ASN A 244 -3.14 11.76 -20.39
N THR A 245 -3.73 10.83 -19.65
CA THR A 245 -2.97 9.77 -18.96
C THR A 245 -2.48 8.68 -19.93
N ALA A 246 -3.26 8.33 -20.96
CA ALA A 246 -2.83 7.40 -22.01
C ALA A 246 -1.61 7.94 -22.79
N PHE A 247 -1.62 9.23 -23.14
CA PHE A 247 -0.47 9.87 -23.79
C PHE A 247 0.79 9.84 -22.92
N ALA A 248 0.65 10.15 -21.62
CA ALA A 248 1.75 10.04 -20.67
C ALA A 248 2.29 8.60 -20.59
N GLY A 249 1.39 7.61 -20.55
CA GLY A 249 1.73 6.19 -20.57
C GLY A 249 2.59 5.78 -21.77
N ARG A 250 2.23 6.28 -22.96
CA ARG A 250 2.95 6.02 -24.22
C ARG A 250 4.36 6.60 -24.25
N SER A 251 4.66 7.59 -23.40
CA SER A 251 6.02 8.12 -23.22
C SER A 251 6.92 7.24 -22.33
N GLY A 252 6.49 6.03 -21.96
CA GLY A 252 7.22 5.12 -21.08
C GLY A 252 7.10 5.46 -19.60
N LEU A 253 6.19 6.37 -19.23
CA LEU A 253 5.79 6.62 -17.85
C LEU A 253 4.60 5.73 -17.49
N ARG A 254 4.26 5.66 -16.21
CA ARG A 254 2.99 5.10 -15.74
C ARG A 254 2.08 6.25 -15.35
N ALA A 255 0.85 6.21 -15.85
CA ALA A 255 -0.13 7.25 -15.61
C ALA A 255 -1.52 6.67 -15.40
N HIS A 256 -2.29 7.32 -14.55
CA HIS A 256 -3.70 6.99 -14.33
C HIS A 256 -4.44 8.19 -13.78
N VAL A 257 -5.74 8.19 -14.01
CA VAL A 257 -6.68 9.11 -13.36
C VAL A 257 -6.93 8.58 -11.96
N ALA A 258 -6.95 9.48 -10.98
CA ALA A 258 -7.20 9.15 -9.59
C ALA A 258 -8.14 10.18 -8.96
N ARG A 259 -8.83 9.75 -7.90
CA ARG A 259 -9.47 10.62 -6.92
C ARG A 259 -8.68 10.46 -5.62
N LEU A 260 -7.98 11.51 -5.22
CA LEU A 260 -7.07 11.50 -4.09
C LEU A 260 -7.63 12.34 -2.94
N SER A 261 -7.54 11.82 -1.72
CA SER A 261 -7.58 12.62 -0.50
C SER A 261 -6.30 13.46 -0.36
N PHE A 262 -6.33 14.46 0.52
CA PHE A 262 -5.13 15.26 0.79
C PHE A 262 -4.00 14.43 1.42
N ARG A 263 -4.34 13.40 2.21
CA ARG A 263 -3.36 12.43 2.72
C ARG A 263 -2.69 11.63 1.60
N GLU A 264 -3.44 11.27 0.56
CA GLU A 264 -2.85 10.63 -0.63
C GLU A 264 -1.98 11.59 -1.42
N LEU A 265 -2.37 12.86 -1.55
CA LEU A 265 -1.54 13.91 -2.13
C LEU A 265 -0.20 14.07 -1.38
N GLU A 266 -0.25 14.14 -0.06
CA GLU A 266 0.94 14.20 0.81
C GLU A 266 1.90 13.02 0.52
N ARG A 267 1.38 11.80 0.35
CA ARG A 267 2.20 10.63 0.00
C ARG A 267 2.82 10.71 -1.38
N GLU A 268 2.07 11.14 -2.39
CA GLU A 268 2.61 11.33 -3.74
C GLU A 268 3.77 12.33 -3.73
N LEU A 269 3.60 13.46 -3.04
CA LEU A 269 4.64 14.50 -2.91
C LEU A 269 5.84 14.02 -2.08
N ALA A 270 5.61 13.29 -0.99
CA ALA A 270 6.67 12.64 -0.21
C ALA A 270 7.50 11.67 -1.07
N ALA A 271 6.84 10.95 -1.98
CA ALA A 271 7.49 10.07 -2.95
C ALA A 271 8.16 10.82 -4.13
N GLY A 272 8.12 12.16 -4.13
CA GLY A 272 8.73 13.00 -5.16
C GLY A 272 7.93 13.09 -6.46
N ARG A 273 6.63 12.78 -6.44
CA ARG A 273 5.76 12.81 -7.62
C ARG A 273 4.84 14.03 -7.58
N PRO A 274 4.94 14.96 -8.55
CA PRO A 274 3.99 16.05 -8.66
C PRO A 274 2.62 15.50 -9.09
N VAL A 275 1.55 16.13 -8.60
CA VAL A 275 0.16 15.71 -8.87
C VAL A 275 -0.52 16.77 -9.71
N ILE A 276 -1.19 16.37 -10.79
CA ILE A 276 -1.94 17.30 -11.64
C ILE A 276 -3.38 17.30 -11.16
N ALA A 277 -3.82 18.37 -10.48
CA ALA A 277 -5.12 18.44 -9.83
C ALA A 277 -6.12 19.29 -10.63
N SER A 278 -7.40 18.88 -10.67
CA SER A 278 -8.47 19.75 -11.17
C SER A 278 -9.17 20.48 -10.04
N ILE A 279 -9.29 21.79 -10.16
CA ILE A 279 -9.92 22.65 -9.18
C ILE A 279 -11.14 23.37 -9.76
N THR A 280 -11.99 23.87 -8.86
CA THR A 280 -13.16 24.70 -9.16
C THR A 280 -13.41 25.64 -8.02
N PHE A 281 -13.65 26.91 -8.35
CA PHE A 281 -13.85 27.95 -7.34
C PHE A 281 -14.64 29.11 -7.93
N ALA A 282 -15.47 29.72 -7.10
CA ALA A 282 -16.12 30.99 -7.37
C ALA A 282 -15.20 32.18 -7.04
N GLU A 283 -15.65 33.38 -7.36
CA GLU A 283 -14.90 34.61 -7.09
C GLU A 283 -14.59 34.75 -5.59
N GLY A 284 -13.33 34.98 -5.26
CA GLY A 284 -12.83 35.10 -3.89
C GLY A 284 -12.60 33.78 -3.15
N GLU A 285 -13.01 32.62 -3.67
CA GLU A 285 -12.85 31.33 -2.99
C GLU A 285 -11.42 30.77 -3.03
N LEU A 286 -10.57 31.24 -3.95
CA LEU A 286 -9.15 30.86 -4.02
C LEU A 286 -8.27 32.12 -4.21
N PRO A 287 -7.96 32.85 -3.12
CA PRO A 287 -7.13 34.05 -3.19
C PRO A 287 -5.77 33.80 -3.84
N GLY A 288 -5.33 34.73 -4.69
CA GLY A 288 -4.03 34.64 -5.38
C GLY A 288 -4.04 33.82 -6.66
N ALA A 289 -5.16 33.18 -7.04
CA ALA A 289 -5.29 32.53 -8.34
C ALA A 289 -5.20 33.54 -9.51
N PRO A 290 -4.59 33.19 -10.65
CA PRO A 290 -4.47 34.08 -11.81
C PRO A 290 -5.80 34.31 -12.55
N ILE A 291 -6.83 33.51 -12.25
CA ILE A 291 -8.19 33.64 -12.77
C ILE A 291 -9.17 33.88 -11.63
N ARG A 292 -10.23 34.65 -11.87
CA ARG A 292 -11.19 35.04 -10.82
C ARG A 292 -12.14 33.90 -10.39
N ARG A 293 -12.53 33.03 -11.33
CA ARG A 293 -13.45 31.92 -11.10
C ARG A 293 -13.30 30.86 -12.19
N THR A 294 -13.68 29.62 -11.91
CA THR A 294 -13.68 28.53 -12.90
C THR A 294 -14.64 27.40 -12.53
N LYS A 295 -15.23 26.73 -13.53
CA LYS A 295 -15.98 25.46 -13.39
C LYS A 295 -15.08 24.21 -13.56
N GLY A 296 -13.82 24.43 -13.94
CA GLY A 296 -12.84 23.40 -14.20
C GLY A 296 -11.55 24.04 -14.66
N HIS A 297 -10.51 23.94 -13.84
CA HIS A 297 -9.16 24.38 -14.15
C HIS A 297 -8.18 23.31 -13.69
N VAL A 298 -7.04 23.16 -14.36
CA VAL A 298 -6.04 22.14 -14.05
C VAL A 298 -4.73 22.82 -13.68
N VAL A 299 -4.15 22.39 -12.56
CA VAL A 299 -2.90 22.91 -12.00
C VAL A 299 -1.97 21.77 -11.60
N VAL A 300 -0.67 22.01 -11.52
CA VAL A 300 0.28 21.03 -10.98
C VAL A 300 0.57 21.38 -9.52
N VAL A 301 0.23 20.48 -8.60
CA VAL A 301 0.72 20.54 -7.21
C VAL A 301 2.16 20.01 -7.21
N ALA A 302 3.09 20.91 -6.94
CA ALA A 302 4.53 20.63 -6.94
C ALA A 302 5.09 20.46 -5.52
N GLY A 303 4.31 20.69 -4.47
CA GLY A 303 4.82 20.63 -3.12
C GLY A 303 3.88 21.21 -2.07
N LEU A 304 4.35 21.16 -0.83
CA LEU A 304 3.71 21.77 0.33
C LEU A 304 4.74 22.58 1.12
N THR A 305 4.33 23.71 1.69
CA THR A 305 5.16 24.49 2.63
C THR A 305 5.23 23.79 4.00
N GLY A 306 6.04 24.30 4.92
CA GLY A 306 6.12 23.77 6.30
C GLY A 306 4.78 23.81 7.05
N ASP A 307 3.93 24.78 6.73
CA ASP A 307 2.60 24.95 7.31
C ASP A 307 1.52 24.12 6.57
N GLY A 308 1.90 23.41 5.52
CA GLY A 308 0.99 22.58 4.71
C GLY A 308 0.28 23.30 3.57
N ASP A 309 0.66 24.55 3.26
CA ASP A 309 0.10 25.29 2.13
C ASP A 309 0.58 24.73 0.79
N VAL A 310 -0.30 24.79 -0.22
CA VAL A 310 -0.11 24.14 -1.51
C VAL A 310 0.75 24.98 -2.42
N VAL A 311 1.93 24.45 -2.77
CA VAL A 311 2.80 25.04 -3.79
C VAL A 311 2.41 24.49 -5.15
N ALA A 312 1.82 25.34 -5.99
CA ALA A 312 1.27 24.97 -7.29
C ALA A 312 2.02 25.64 -8.46
N ARG A 313 1.92 25.01 -9.63
CA ARG A 313 2.15 25.61 -10.95
C ARG A 313 0.79 25.77 -11.63
N ASP A 314 0.30 26.99 -11.63
CA ASP A 314 -0.97 27.36 -12.23
C ASP A 314 -0.73 27.87 -13.67
N PRO A 315 -1.08 27.09 -14.71
CA PRO A 315 -0.75 27.44 -16.08
C PRO A 315 -1.45 28.72 -16.56
N ALA A 316 -2.50 29.19 -15.87
CA ALA A 316 -3.23 30.39 -16.28
C ALA A 316 -2.55 31.73 -15.90
N GLY A 317 -1.38 31.69 -15.26
CA GLY A 317 -0.53 32.89 -15.11
C GLY A 317 -0.20 33.49 -16.47
N LYS A 318 -0.18 34.83 -16.59
CA LYS A 318 0.04 35.50 -17.90
C LYS A 318 1.42 35.25 -18.47
N THR A 319 2.39 35.12 -17.58
CA THR A 319 3.79 34.84 -17.91
C THR A 319 4.31 33.64 -17.14
N ARG A 320 5.41 33.05 -17.60
CA ARG A 320 6.11 31.97 -16.89
C ARG A 320 6.42 32.33 -15.43
N GLY A 321 6.75 33.60 -15.14
CA GLY A 321 7.03 34.08 -13.78
C GLY A 321 5.81 34.09 -12.86
N GLU A 322 4.60 34.15 -13.43
CA GLU A 322 3.33 34.20 -12.70
C GLU A 322 2.69 32.83 -12.45
N VAL A 323 3.28 31.75 -12.96
CA VAL A 323 2.74 30.38 -12.87
C VAL A 323 2.90 29.80 -11.47
N ARG A 324 3.99 30.12 -10.75
CA ARG A 324 4.18 29.63 -9.39
C ARG A 324 3.21 30.34 -8.43
N ARG A 325 2.41 29.56 -7.70
CA ARG A 325 1.45 30.05 -6.70
C ARG A 325 1.61 29.28 -5.39
N VAL A 326 1.28 29.93 -4.29
CA VAL A 326 1.13 29.30 -2.98
C VAL A 326 -0.29 29.56 -2.53
N TYR A 327 -1.07 28.50 -2.37
CA TYR A 327 -2.46 28.56 -1.94
C TYR A 327 -2.57 28.07 -0.50
N ARG A 328 -3.38 28.75 0.31
CA ARG A 328 -3.70 28.23 1.65
C ARG A 328 -4.31 26.85 1.52
N ARG A 329 -3.88 25.91 2.37
CA ARG A 329 -4.35 24.51 2.33
C ARG A 329 -5.87 24.41 2.29
N ALA A 330 -6.55 25.09 3.21
CA ALA A 330 -8.00 25.05 3.35
C ALA A 330 -8.74 25.55 2.08
N ASP A 331 -8.24 26.64 1.47
CA ASP A 331 -8.85 27.20 0.26
C ASP A 331 -8.65 26.26 -0.93
N PHE A 332 -7.44 25.68 -1.06
CA PHE A 332 -7.16 24.70 -2.11
C PHE A 332 -7.95 23.41 -1.91
N GLU A 333 -8.02 22.86 -0.69
CA GLU A 333 -8.82 21.68 -0.36
C GLU A 333 -10.29 21.89 -0.73
N LYS A 334 -10.85 23.07 -0.43
CA LYS A 334 -12.21 23.42 -0.85
C LYS A 334 -12.34 23.46 -2.38
N ALA A 335 -11.40 24.10 -3.07
CA ALA A 335 -11.42 24.21 -4.53
C ALA A 335 -11.24 22.85 -5.24
N TRP A 336 -10.47 21.93 -4.65
CA TRP A 336 -10.19 20.59 -5.17
C TRP A 336 -11.27 19.56 -4.76
N GLY A 337 -11.88 19.74 -3.59
CA GLY A 337 -12.85 18.80 -3.02
C GLY A 337 -14.29 19.02 -3.50
N LYS A 338 -14.76 20.29 -3.61
CA LYS A 338 -16.18 20.64 -3.77
C LYS A 338 -16.87 19.95 -4.95
N ASN A 339 -16.42 20.21 -6.17
CA ASN A 339 -16.99 19.62 -7.40
C ASN A 339 -16.07 18.57 -8.03
N LYS A 340 -14.77 18.60 -7.67
CA LYS A 340 -13.75 17.75 -8.29
C LYS A 340 -13.35 16.59 -7.40
N ARG A 341 -13.70 16.56 -6.11
CA ARG A 341 -13.58 15.38 -5.25
C ARG A 341 -12.21 14.72 -5.37
N GLY A 342 -11.14 15.51 -5.34
CA GLY A 342 -9.78 14.98 -5.43
C GLY A 342 -9.33 14.51 -6.82
N LEU A 343 -10.07 14.81 -7.89
CA LEU A 343 -9.75 14.35 -9.25
C LEU A 343 -8.39 14.90 -9.71
N ALA A 344 -7.54 13.99 -10.16
CA ALA A 344 -6.16 14.27 -10.52
C ALA A 344 -5.59 13.26 -11.54
N TYR A 345 -4.46 13.63 -12.15
CA TYR A 345 -3.55 12.69 -12.79
C TYR A 345 -2.38 12.39 -11.86
N VAL A 346 -2.03 11.11 -11.76
CA VAL A 346 -0.75 10.66 -11.19
C VAL A 346 0.10 10.17 -12.34
N VAL A 347 1.26 10.80 -12.55
CA VAL A 347 2.19 10.51 -13.65
C VAL A 347 3.60 10.40 -13.10
N GLY A 348 4.29 9.30 -13.41
CA GLY A 348 5.66 9.12 -12.99
C GLY A 348 6.33 7.87 -13.56
N PRO A 349 7.60 7.62 -13.19
CA PRO A 349 8.27 6.38 -13.54
C PRO A 349 7.55 5.18 -12.91
N PRO A 350 7.75 3.95 -13.44
CA PRO A 350 7.17 2.75 -12.85
C PRO A 350 7.67 2.45 -11.43
N PHE A 351 8.86 2.97 -11.07
CA PHE A 351 9.47 2.82 -9.75
C PHE A 351 10.18 4.12 -9.32
N PRO A 352 10.34 4.38 -8.00
CA PRO A 352 9.78 3.59 -6.91
C PRO A 352 8.28 3.81 -6.73
N VAL A 353 7.57 2.76 -6.29
CA VAL A 353 6.12 2.80 -6.01
C VAL A 353 5.78 1.98 -4.78
N GLU A 354 4.78 2.39 -4.02
CA GLU A 354 4.31 1.63 -2.86
C GLU A 354 3.24 0.62 -3.28
N LEU A 355 3.44 -0.63 -2.89
CA LEU A 355 2.53 -1.74 -3.09
C LEU A 355 2.21 -2.39 -1.74
N ALA A 356 1.20 -3.25 -1.71
CA ALA A 356 0.89 -4.05 -0.53
C ALA A 356 1.01 -5.54 -0.84
N VAL A 357 1.34 -6.32 0.20
CA VAL A 357 1.30 -7.78 0.13
C VAL A 357 -0.16 -8.24 0.16
N GLY A 358 -0.60 -8.92 -0.91
CA GLY A 358 -1.98 -9.37 -1.08
C GLY A 358 -2.24 -10.81 -0.64
N VAL A 359 -1.19 -11.55 -0.27
CA VAL A 359 -1.25 -12.94 0.20
C VAL A 359 -0.94 -13.04 1.69
N SER A 360 -1.19 -14.19 2.32
CA SER A 360 -0.94 -14.42 3.76
C SER A 360 0.48 -14.02 4.18
N SER A 361 1.47 -14.51 3.44
CA SER A 361 2.88 -14.21 3.62
C SER A 361 3.62 -14.42 2.31
N ALA A 362 4.72 -13.69 2.14
CA ALA A 362 5.63 -13.88 1.01
C ALA A 362 7.09 -13.77 1.46
N ASP A 363 7.95 -14.62 0.90
CA ASP A 363 9.38 -14.59 1.18
C ASP A 363 10.02 -13.33 0.57
N LEU A 364 10.81 -12.63 1.38
CA LEU A 364 11.82 -11.69 0.92
C LEU A 364 13.12 -12.46 0.71
N ARG A 365 13.57 -12.51 -0.54
CA ARG A 365 14.72 -13.31 -0.94
C ARG A 365 15.94 -12.45 -1.24
N ARG A 366 17.13 -12.98 -1.00
CA ARG A 366 18.40 -12.31 -1.35
C ARG A 366 18.60 -12.25 -2.86
N LYS A 367 18.13 -13.27 -3.58
CA LYS A 367 18.15 -13.34 -5.05
C LYS A 367 16.76 -13.61 -5.63
N PRO A 368 16.46 -13.11 -6.84
CA PRO A 368 15.20 -13.32 -7.54
C PRO A 368 15.13 -14.72 -8.17
N ARG A 369 15.06 -15.76 -7.34
CA ARG A 369 14.97 -17.16 -7.78
C ARG A 369 14.05 -17.94 -6.85
N ARG A 370 13.16 -18.76 -7.42
CA ARG A 370 12.31 -19.69 -6.67
C ARG A 370 13.15 -20.85 -6.12
N PRO A 371 12.91 -21.32 -4.89
CA PRO A 371 13.48 -22.58 -4.44
C PRO A 371 12.84 -23.75 -5.21
N GLU A 372 13.52 -24.89 -5.28
CA GLU A 372 12.99 -26.11 -5.90
C GLU A 372 11.82 -26.68 -5.07
N ALA A 373 11.94 -26.63 -3.75
CA ALA A 373 10.90 -26.95 -2.79
C ALA A 373 10.99 -26.02 -1.57
N PRO A 374 9.90 -25.82 -0.80
CA PRO A 374 9.97 -25.10 0.47
C PRO A 374 10.86 -25.86 1.45
N GLU A 375 11.93 -25.23 1.94
CA GLU A 375 12.83 -25.78 2.94
C GLU A 375 12.94 -24.87 4.18
N PRO A 376 13.05 -25.43 5.39
CA PRO A 376 13.09 -24.64 6.62
C PRO A 376 14.41 -23.87 6.75
N ASP A 377 15.50 -24.37 6.16
CA ASP A 377 16.81 -23.72 6.12
C ASP A 377 17.18 -23.29 4.69
N ASP A 378 16.39 -22.38 4.11
CA ASP A 378 16.66 -21.80 2.79
C ASP A 378 17.57 -20.56 2.95
N PRO A 379 18.85 -20.62 2.56
CA PRO A 379 19.80 -19.52 2.77
C PRO A 379 19.49 -18.28 1.93
N GLU A 380 18.67 -18.41 0.89
CA GLU A 380 18.24 -17.28 0.06
C GLU A 380 17.01 -16.58 0.66
N ARG A 381 16.28 -17.20 1.59
CA ARG A 381 15.21 -16.52 2.35
C ARG A 381 15.83 -15.60 3.40
N ALA A 382 15.67 -14.31 3.23
CA ALA A 382 16.18 -13.30 4.16
C ALA A 382 15.15 -12.94 5.23
N SER A 383 13.89 -12.79 4.83
CA SER A 383 12.77 -12.47 5.72
C SER A 383 11.45 -12.92 5.06
N GLN A 384 10.32 -12.57 5.69
CA GLN A 384 8.98 -12.68 5.13
C GLN A 384 8.19 -11.40 5.42
N VAL A 385 7.34 -11.00 4.49
CA VAL A 385 6.36 -9.93 4.62
C VAL A 385 4.96 -10.51 4.80
N LEU A 386 4.13 -9.90 5.63
CA LEU A 386 2.78 -10.38 5.96
C LEU A 386 1.71 -9.72 5.08
N TYR A 387 0.53 -10.34 5.00
CA TYR A 387 -0.66 -9.72 4.44
C TYR A 387 -0.86 -8.28 4.94
N GLY A 388 -1.07 -7.35 4.01
CA GLY A 388 -1.30 -5.95 4.33
C GLY A 388 -0.04 -5.10 4.47
N GLU A 389 1.14 -5.69 4.68
CA GLU A 389 2.38 -4.91 4.81
C GLU A 389 2.64 -4.10 3.55
N ARG A 390 3.01 -2.82 3.76
CA ARG A 390 3.42 -1.92 2.67
C ARG A 390 4.88 -2.17 2.32
N VAL A 391 5.15 -2.26 1.02
CA VAL A 391 6.50 -2.38 0.47
C VAL A 391 6.72 -1.30 -0.57
N ARG A 392 7.92 -0.70 -0.57
CA ARG A 392 8.34 0.21 -1.64
C ARG A 392 9.08 -0.60 -2.70
N ALA A 393 8.42 -0.85 -3.83
CA ALA A 393 9.03 -1.46 -5.00
C ALA A 393 10.05 -0.51 -5.62
N LEU A 394 11.28 -0.98 -5.81
CA LEU A 394 12.43 -0.19 -6.27
C LEU A 394 12.74 -0.44 -7.75
N ARG A 395 12.58 -1.69 -8.20
CA ARG A 395 12.74 -2.12 -9.59
C ARG A 395 12.18 -3.53 -9.77
N ALA A 396 12.05 -3.97 -11.02
CA ALA A 396 11.70 -5.34 -11.38
C ALA A 396 12.79 -6.04 -12.19
N LYS A 397 12.80 -7.38 -12.15
CA LYS A 397 13.55 -8.28 -13.02
C LYS A 397 12.70 -9.52 -13.28
N GLY A 398 12.21 -9.69 -14.50
CA GLY A 398 11.16 -10.65 -14.84
C GLY A 398 9.92 -10.46 -13.94
N ASP A 399 9.53 -11.52 -13.23
CA ASP A 399 8.42 -11.50 -12.26
C ASP A 399 8.84 -11.13 -10.84
N TRP A 400 10.11 -10.77 -10.63
CA TRP A 400 10.62 -10.41 -9.31
C TRP A 400 10.69 -8.91 -9.14
N VAL A 401 10.35 -8.45 -7.94
CA VAL A 401 10.39 -7.04 -7.55
C VAL A 401 11.38 -6.91 -6.40
N GLU A 402 12.39 -6.06 -6.58
CA GLU A 402 13.22 -5.65 -5.45
C GLU A 402 12.43 -4.62 -4.64
N VAL A 403 12.22 -4.91 -3.36
CA VAL A 403 11.40 -4.09 -2.48
C VAL A 403 12.16 -3.70 -1.22
N GLU A 404 11.70 -2.62 -0.62
CA GLU A 404 11.99 -2.22 0.76
C GLU A 404 10.72 -2.41 1.60
N ALA A 405 10.74 -3.34 2.56
CA ALA A 405 9.64 -3.58 3.49
C ALA A 405 9.61 -2.51 4.58
N LEU A 406 8.61 -1.62 4.51
CA LEU A 406 8.59 -0.37 5.27
C LEU A 406 8.38 -0.58 6.78
N GLU A 407 7.82 -1.73 7.15
CA GLU A 407 7.50 -2.10 8.54
C GLU A 407 8.53 -3.06 9.15
N GLN A 408 9.66 -3.25 8.48
CA GLN A 408 10.76 -4.09 8.94
C GLN A 408 12.03 -3.26 8.93
N GLU A 409 12.42 -2.73 10.08
CA GLU A 409 13.62 -1.89 10.14
C GLU A 409 14.89 -2.73 9.97
N ALA A 410 15.81 -2.17 9.18
CA ALA A 410 17.17 -2.64 8.99
C ALA A 410 18.13 -1.45 9.06
N PHE A 411 19.37 -1.71 9.48
CA PHE A 411 20.45 -0.75 9.55
C PHE A 411 21.57 -1.10 8.57
N LEU A 412 21.86 -2.38 8.40
CA LEU A 412 22.86 -2.89 7.47
C LEU A 412 22.24 -3.23 6.11
N PRO A 413 23.01 -3.03 5.02
CA PRO A 413 24.40 -2.57 4.98
C PRO A 413 24.56 -1.04 4.96
N LEU A 414 23.47 -0.26 4.93
CA LEU A 414 23.53 1.18 4.64
C LEU A 414 24.05 2.06 5.81
N LYS A 415 24.18 1.49 7.01
CA LYS A 415 24.55 2.18 8.25
C LYS A 415 23.64 3.39 8.58
N ARG A 416 22.37 3.26 8.20
CA ARG A 416 21.26 4.17 8.54
C ARG A 416 19.99 3.34 8.59
N TRP A 417 19.02 3.71 9.42
CA TRP A 417 17.76 2.98 9.47
C TRP A 417 16.98 3.12 8.15
N HIS A 418 16.54 1.99 7.61
CA HIS A 418 15.77 1.86 6.38
C HIS A 418 14.85 0.64 6.49
N GLY A 419 13.95 0.44 5.52
CA GLY A 419 13.15 -0.78 5.46
C GLY A 419 13.96 -1.98 4.96
N TYR A 420 13.60 -3.19 5.36
CA TYR A 420 14.34 -4.40 5.01
C TYR A 420 14.27 -4.66 3.50
N ARG A 421 15.41 -4.93 2.86
CA ARG A 421 15.47 -5.10 1.40
C ARG A 421 15.48 -6.57 0.99
N GLY A 422 14.79 -6.88 -0.10
CA GLY A 422 14.80 -8.21 -0.69
C GLY A 422 13.98 -8.28 -1.97
N TRP A 423 13.99 -9.45 -2.60
CA TRP A 423 13.20 -9.76 -3.79
C TRP A 423 11.95 -10.54 -3.42
N VAL A 424 10.81 -10.11 -3.94
CA VAL A 424 9.52 -10.79 -3.79
C VAL A 424 8.90 -10.98 -5.18
N GLU A 425 8.12 -12.03 -5.36
CA GLU A 425 7.42 -12.23 -6.64
C GLU A 425 6.25 -11.24 -6.78
N ALA A 426 6.11 -10.65 -7.96
CA ALA A 426 5.07 -9.67 -8.27
C ALA A 426 3.65 -10.24 -8.08
N ARG A 427 3.47 -11.55 -8.25
CA ARG A 427 2.19 -12.26 -7.99
C ARG A 427 1.73 -12.23 -6.52
N PHE A 428 2.58 -11.79 -5.60
CA PHE A 428 2.23 -11.62 -4.17
C PHE A 428 1.94 -10.17 -3.81
N LEU A 429 2.22 -9.24 -4.73
CA LEU A 429 2.04 -7.82 -4.53
C LEU A 429 0.82 -7.33 -5.29
N ARG A 430 0.19 -6.29 -4.76
CA ARG A 430 -0.94 -5.64 -5.40
C ARG A 430 -0.96 -4.15 -5.16
N TRP A 431 -1.67 -3.42 -6.02
CA TRP A 431 -1.92 -2.01 -5.75
C TRP A 431 -2.94 -1.88 -4.62
N PRO A 432 -2.61 -1.21 -3.51
CA PRO A 432 -3.55 -1.12 -2.43
C PRO A 432 -4.66 -0.11 -2.71
N VAL A 433 -5.89 -0.49 -2.41
CA VAL A 433 -6.98 0.48 -2.24
C VAL A 433 -6.78 1.17 -0.90
N GLU A 434 -6.75 2.49 -0.91
CA GLU A 434 -6.43 3.24 0.27
C GLU A 434 -7.62 3.27 1.26
N SER A 435 -7.33 2.89 2.50
CA SER A 435 -8.33 2.71 3.56
C SER A 435 -8.01 3.50 4.84
N GLY A 436 -6.92 4.28 4.85
CA GLY A 436 -6.41 4.96 6.04
C GLY A 436 -5.37 4.11 6.80
N PRO A 437 -4.90 4.60 7.96
CA PRO A 437 -3.95 3.86 8.78
C PRO A 437 -4.62 2.63 9.41
N ALA A 438 -3.84 1.56 9.61
CA ALA A 438 -4.32 0.39 10.33
C ALA A 438 -4.76 0.76 11.76
N THR A 439 -5.90 0.22 12.18
CA THR A 439 -6.49 0.48 13.51
C THR A 439 -6.43 -0.73 14.43
N ALA A 440 -6.12 -1.92 13.88
CA ALA A 440 -5.92 -3.14 14.65
C ALA A 440 -4.81 -4.02 14.06
N VAL A 441 -4.35 -4.97 14.87
CA VAL A 441 -3.43 -6.03 14.47
C VAL A 441 -4.01 -7.40 14.84
N VAL A 442 -3.78 -8.40 13.99
CA VAL A 442 -4.17 -9.79 14.26
C VAL A 442 -3.34 -10.32 15.44
N SER A 443 -4.01 -10.67 16.53
CA SER A 443 -3.40 -11.18 17.78
C SER A 443 -3.57 -12.69 17.97
N ALA A 444 -4.52 -13.30 17.24
CA ALA A 444 -4.61 -14.75 17.08
C ALA A 444 -3.46 -15.29 16.20
N LYS A 445 -3.20 -16.60 16.25
CA LYS A 445 -2.14 -17.22 15.43
C LYS A 445 -2.41 -17.05 13.94
N SER A 446 -3.67 -17.11 13.50
CA SER A 446 -4.10 -16.61 12.20
C SER A 446 -5.61 -16.37 12.24
N VAL A 447 -6.12 -15.58 11.30
CA VAL A 447 -7.56 -15.36 11.12
C VAL A 447 -7.92 -15.56 9.66
N GLU A 448 -9.11 -16.07 9.40
CA GLU A 448 -9.64 -16.16 8.05
C GLU A 448 -10.53 -14.95 7.76
N LEU A 449 -10.12 -14.13 6.81
CA LEU A 449 -10.86 -12.96 6.34
C LEU A 449 -11.77 -13.40 5.20
N ARG A 450 -13.08 -13.34 5.42
CA ARG A 450 -14.10 -13.78 4.46
C ARG A 450 -14.79 -12.58 3.81
N PRO A 451 -14.35 -12.13 2.62
CA PRO A 451 -15.11 -11.16 1.85
C PRO A 451 -16.37 -11.82 1.29
N GLY A 452 -17.43 -11.02 1.06
CA GLY A 452 -18.69 -11.52 0.48
C GLY A 452 -18.55 -12.07 -0.95
N ALA A 453 -17.52 -11.64 -1.69
CA ALA A 453 -17.16 -12.14 -3.01
C ALA A 453 -15.65 -12.46 -3.08
N GLY A 454 -15.31 -13.57 -3.76
CA GLY A 454 -13.95 -14.10 -3.88
C GLY A 454 -13.55 -15.06 -2.73
N GLY A 455 -12.35 -15.64 -2.82
CA GLY A 455 -11.85 -16.59 -1.82
C GLY A 455 -11.45 -15.94 -0.50
N PRO A 456 -11.45 -16.71 0.62
CA PRO A 456 -10.98 -16.21 1.90
C PRO A 456 -9.47 -15.95 1.88
N VAL A 457 -9.03 -14.95 2.64
CA VAL A 457 -7.60 -14.67 2.86
C VAL A 457 -7.24 -14.99 4.30
N ARG A 458 -6.24 -15.83 4.52
CA ARG A 458 -5.74 -16.13 5.86
C ARG A 458 -4.72 -15.07 6.27
N ALA A 459 -5.05 -14.20 7.22
CA ALA A 459 -4.10 -13.22 7.75
C ALA A 459 -3.33 -13.81 8.95
N PRO A 460 -1.99 -13.87 8.90
CA PRO A 460 -1.18 -14.33 10.04
C PRO A 460 -1.17 -13.34 11.20
N LEU A 461 -0.71 -13.81 12.37
CA LEU A 461 -0.42 -13.00 13.54
C LEU A 461 0.50 -11.84 13.15
N GLY A 462 0.16 -10.63 13.59
CA GLY A 462 0.89 -9.41 13.25
C GLY A 462 0.40 -8.72 11.97
N SER A 463 -0.53 -9.29 11.20
CA SER A 463 -1.14 -8.58 10.07
C SER A 463 -1.92 -7.36 10.58
N ARG A 464 -1.67 -6.20 10.00
CA ARG A 464 -2.33 -4.94 10.37
C ARG A 464 -3.55 -4.71 9.49
N LEU A 465 -4.68 -4.40 10.11
CA LEU A 465 -5.98 -4.28 9.43
C LEU A 465 -6.64 -2.95 9.78
N VAL A 466 -7.45 -2.44 8.85
CA VAL A 466 -8.34 -1.30 9.10
C VAL A 466 -9.70 -1.85 9.49
N VAL A 467 -10.08 -1.69 10.75
CA VAL A 467 -11.43 -2.00 11.26
C VAL A 467 -12.37 -0.86 10.90
N GLU A 468 -13.44 -1.18 10.18
CA GLU A 468 -14.48 -0.22 9.79
C GLU A 468 -15.56 -0.10 10.85
N SER A 469 -15.98 -1.24 11.39
CA SER A 469 -16.97 -1.33 12.45
C SER A 469 -16.74 -2.58 13.28
N SER A 470 -17.23 -2.56 14.52
CA SER A 470 -17.23 -3.70 15.41
C SER A 470 -18.56 -3.78 16.12
N GLU A 471 -19.24 -4.92 16.00
CA GLU A 471 -20.57 -5.16 16.56
C GLU A 471 -20.57 -6.53 17.25
N GLY A 472 -20.72 -6.52 18.58
CA GLY A 472 -20.68 -7.74 19.38
C GLY A 472 -19.35 -8.49 19.24
N SER A 473 -19.40 -9.74 18.79
CA SER A 473 -18.24 -10.63 18.61
C SER A 473 -17.62 -10.57 17.21
N GLN A 474 -18.14 -9.74 16.31
CA GLN A 474 -17.67 -9.62 14.93
C GLN A 474 -17.19 -8.20 14.64
N ALA A 475 -16.11 -8.10 13.88
CA ALA A 475 -15.61 -6.87 13.31
C ALA A 475 -15.64 -6.95 11.78
N ARG A 476 -15.82 -5.81 11.13
CA ARG A 476 -15.68 -5.65 9.68
C ARG A 476 -14.36 -4.97 9.39
N VAL A 477 -13.54 -5.61 8.56
CA VAL A 477 -12.22 -5.09 8.18
C VAL A 477 -12.14 -4.84 6.69
N ARG A 478 -11.50 -3.74 6.31
CA ARG A 478 -11.21 -3.42 4.91
C ARG A 478 -9.92 -4.12 4.49
N LEU A 479 -10.03 -4.92 3.44
CA LEU A 479 -8.93 -5.63 2.81
C LEU A 479 -8.08 -4.69 1.94
N VAL A 480 -6.86 -5.12 1.59
CA VAL A 480 -5.95 -4.34 0.73
C VAL A 480 -6.51 -4.03 -0.66
N ASP A 481 -7.56 -4.71 -1.08
CA ASP A 481 -8.24 -4.52 -2.37
C ASP A 481 -9.57 -3.81 -2.27
N GLY A 482 -9.87 -3.24 -1.10
CA GLY A 482 -11.09 -2.47 -0.87
C GLY A 482 -12.30 -3.31 -0.50
N ARG A 483 -12.27 -4.65 -0.66
CA ARG A 483 -13.35 -5.51 -0.18
C ARG A 483 -13.43 -5.44 1.35
N VAL A 484 -14.62 -5.71 1.88
CA VAL A 484 -14.86 -5.79 3.33
C VAL A 484 -15.06 -7.24 3.72
N ALA A 485 -14.37 -7.66 4.77
CA ALA A 485 -14.46 -9.01 5.32
C ALA A 485 -14.92 -8.98 6.78
N ALA A 486 -15.70 -9.99 7.17
CA ALA A 486 -16.00 -10.23 8.57
C ALA A 486 -14.84 -11.00 9.24
N VAL A 487 -14.60 -10.71 10.52
CA VAL A 487 -13.59 -11.37 11.35
C VAL A 487 -14.03 -11.35 12.82
N ALA A 488 -13.64 -12.36 13.60
CA ALA A 488 -13.94 -12.38 15.02
C ALA A 488 -13.20 -11.25 15.76
N ALA A 489 -13.92 -10.43 16.52
CA ALA A 489 -13.35 -9.23 17.13
C ALA A 489 -12.27 -9.55 18.18
N ASP A 490 -12.39 -10.69 18.88
CA ASP A 490 -11.43 -11.19 19.89
C ASP A 490 -10.10 -11.66 19.30
N SER A 491 -10.05 -11.88 17.98
CA SER A 491 -8.85 -12.26 17.25
C SER A 491 -7.97 -11.06 16.86
N LEU A 492 -8.46 -9.85 17.12
CA LEU A 492 -7.79 -8.59 16.85
C LEU A 492 -7.38 -7.90 18.15
N ARG A 493 -6.32 -7.10 18.07
CA ARG A 493 -5.92 -6.14 19.10
C ARG A 493 -5.97 -4.73 18.50
N PRO A 494 -6.71 -3.79 19.10
CA PRO A 494 -6.65 -2.38 18.70
C PRO A 494 -5.22 -1.81 18.79
N LEU A 495 -4.87 -0.93 17.87
CA LEU A 495 -3.62 -0.17 17.87
C LEU A 495 -3.80 1.17 18.58
N GLY A 496 -2.71 1.77 19.07
CA GLY A 496 -2.70 3.09 19.73
C GLY A 496 -2.60 3.05 21.26
N GLY A 497 -2.80 1.89 21.90
CA GLY A 497 -2.56 1.69 23.33
C GLY A 497 -1.10 1.28 23.65
N PRO A 498 -0.64 1.45 24.90
CA PRO A 498 0.67 0.98 25.33
C PRO A 498 0.77 -0.56 25.19
N PRO A 499 1.95 -1.11 24.87
CA PRO A 499 2.15 -2.55 24.74
C PRO A 499 2.05 -3.26 26.10
N ASP A 500 1.42 -4.44 26.12
CA ASP A 500 1.32 -5.30 27.30
C ASP A 500 2.37 -6.43 27.24
N ARG A 501 3.28 -6.43 28.21
CA ARG A 501 4.35 -7.44 28.36
C ARG A 501 3.83 -8.88 28.39
N GLN A 502 2.72 -9.14 29.06
CA GLN A 502 2.13 -10.48 29.15
C GLN A 502 1.54 -10.91 27.82
N ARG A 503 0.95 -9.99 27.05
CA ARG A 503 0.44 -10.29 25.72
C ARG A 503 1.55 -10.52 24.69
N VAL A 504 2.68 -9.83 24.80
CA VAL A 504 3.90 -10.14 24.01
C VAL A 504 4.31 -11.60 24.25
N LEU A 505 4.40 -12.04 25.52
CA LEU A 505 4.74 -13.43 25.84
C LEU A 505 3.64 -14.41 25.42
N ALA A 506 2.36 -14.05 25.58
CA ALA A 506 1.25 -14.88 25.10
C ALA A 506 1.32 -15.09 23.58
N ALA A 507 1.67 -14.04 22.81
CA ALA A 507 1.90 -14.14 21.38
C ALA A 507 3.07 -15.08 21.05
N ALA A 508 4.19 -15.00 21.78
CA ALA A 508 5.32 -15.93 21.65
C ALA A 508 4.90 -17.38 21.92
N ARG A 509 4.12 -17.63 22.98
CA ARG A 509 3.65 -18.96 23.38
C ARG A 509 2.74 -19.62 22.35
N ARG A 510 2.09 -18.86 21.46
CA ARG A 510 1.30 -19.42 20.34
C ARG A 510 2.14 -20.23 19.36
N PHE A 511 3.46 -20.03 19.35
CA PHE A 511 4.38 -20.71 18.46
C PHE A 511 5.03 -21.96 19.08
N LEU A 512 4.82 -22.25 20.37
CA LEU A 512 5.44 -23.42 21.02
C LEU A 512 5.18 -24.72 20.23
N GLY A 513 6.25 -25.43 19.91
CA GLY A 513 6.23 -26.64 19.08
C GLY A 513 6.33 -26.40 17.58
N ASP A 514 6.13 -25.18 17.08
CA ASP A 514 6.29 -24.88 15.65
C ASP A 514 7.76 -25.02 15.25
N THR A 515 7.98 -25.49 14.02
CA THR A 515 9.30 -25.71 13.42
C THR A 515 10.02 -24.39 13.18
N TYR A 516 11.31 -24.38 13.50
CA TYR A 516 12.22 -23.29 13.16
C TYR A 516 12.33 -23.15 11.64
N VAL A 517 12.15 -21.94 11.13
CA VAL A 517 12.31 -21.62 9.71
C VAL A 517 13.26 -20.44 9.60
N TRP A 518 14.44 -20.63 9.03
CA TRP A 518 15.42 -19.57 8.75
C TRP A 518 14.75 -18.44 7.95
N GLY A 519 14.87 -17.18 8.37
CA GLY A 519 14.19 -16.06 7.71
C GLY A 519 12.67 -16.03 7.95
N GLY A 520 12.12 -17.00 8.70
CA GLY A 520 10.71 -17.13 8.99
C GLY A 520 10.19 -15.99 9.86
N ARG A 521 9.15 -15.31 9.37
CA ARG A 521 8.46 -14.21 10.04
C ARG A 521 6.97 -14.28 9.73
N SER A 522 6.37 -15.45 9.87
CA SER A 522 4.93 -15.65 9.69
C SER A 522 4.44 -16.86 10.48
N SER A 523 3.23 -16.78 11.03
CA SER A 523 2.52 -17.92 11.62
C SER A 523 1.73 -18.74 10.59
N VAL A 524 1.74 -18.32 9.33
CA VAL A 524 1.17 -19.04 8.18
C VAL A 524 2.32 -19.29 7.20
N GLN A 525 2.62 -20.57 7.00
CA GLN A 525 3.72 -21.05 6.15
C GLN A 525 3.21 -22.04 5.10
N PRO A 526 3.99 -22.31 4.03
CA PRO A 526 3.63 -23.31 3.03
C PRO A 526 3.46 -24.73 3.58
N ARG A 527 4.12 -25.08 4.69
CA ARG A 527 3.97 -26.36 5.38
C ARG A 527 3.34 -26.15 6.76
N PRO A 528 2.33 -26.95 7.16
CA PRO A 528 1.74 -26.88 8.49
C PRO A 528 2.79 -27.08 9.59
N GLY A 529 2.67 -26.33 10.69
CA GLY A 529 3.58 -26.39 11.83
C GLY A 529 4.91 -25.65 11.63
N TRP A 530 5.20 -25.13 10.43
CA TRP A 530 6.34 -24.23 10.22
C TRP A 530 5.99 -22.81 10.68
N ALA A 531 6.96 -22.05 11.18
CA ALA A 531 6.68 -20.67 11.58
C ALA A 531 7.86 -19.68 11.45
N VAL A 532 8.80 -19.69 12.39
CA VAL A 532 9.62 -18.49 12.65
C VAL A 532 11.07 -18.83 12.98
N ASP A 533 11.99 -17.92 12.65
CA ASP A 533 13.33 -17.90 13.23
C ASP A 533 13.32 -17.17 14.60
N CYS A 534 14.50 -17.07 15.23
CA CYS A 534 14.65 -16.45 16.56
C CYS A 534 14.15 -15.00 16.58
N SER A 535 14.64 -14.18 15.65
CA SER A 535 14.31 -12.76 15.54
C SER A 535 12.91 -12.51 14.97
N GLY A 536 12.40 -13.40 14.13
CA GLY A 536 11.03 -13.39 13.63
C GLY A 536 10.02 -13.71 14.73
N LEU A 537 10.32 -14.63 15.64
CA LEU A 537 9.51 -14.88 16.83
C LEU A 537 9.43 -13.63 17.69
N ALA A 538 10.58 -13.06 18.09
CA ALA A 538 10.62 -11.83 18.87
C ALA A 538 9.87 -10.68 18.16
N GLY A 539 10.13 -10.47 16.87
CA GLY A 539 9.49 -9.44 16.07
C GLY A 539 7.96 -9.58 16.02
N LEU A 540 7.44 -10.79 15.76
CA LEU A 540 6.01 -11.03 15.72
C LEU A 540 5.35 -10.90 17.10
N SER A 541 6.01 -11.33 18.18
CA SER A 541 5.51 -11.18 19.54
C SER A 541 5.31 -9.70 19.93
N TYR A 542 6.26 -8.85 19.58
CA TYR A 542 6.16 -7.40 19.79
C TYR A 542 5.14 -6.75 18.85
N ARG A 543 5.12 -7.18 17.59
CA ARG A 543 4.19 -6.66 16.57
C ARG A 543 2.73 -6.97 16.90
N ALA A 544 2.44 -8.10 17.55
CA ALA A 544 1.10 -8.40 18.07
C ALA A 544 0.61 -7.33 19.06
N GLU A 545 1.52 -6.62 19.72
CA GLU A 545 1.25 -5.48 20.60
C GLU A 545 1.52 -4.13 19.92
N GLY A 546 1.56 -4.10 18.58
CA GLY A 546 1.69 -2.89 17.78
C GLY A 546 3.10 -2.30 17.73
N VAL A 547 4.10 -2.96 18.33
CA VAL A 547 5.49 -2.50 18.37
C VAL A 547 6.30 -3.19 17.29
N ASP A 548 6.83 -2.42 16.34
CA ASP A 548 7.80 -2.94 15.38
C ASP A 548 9.22 -2.81 15.97
N ILE A 549 9.98 -3.90 15.89
CA ILE A 549 11.41 -3.94 16.23
C ILE A 549 12.20 -4.35 14.98
N PRO A 550 13.52 -4.09 14.92
CA PRO A 550 14.33 -4.46 13.76
C PRO A 550 14.22 -5.94 13.41
N ARG A 551 14.39 -6.28 12.12
CA ARG A 551 14.17 -7.65 11.64
C ARG A 551 15.21 -8.64 12.16
N ASP A 552 16.48 -8.25 12.18
CA ASP A 552 17.58 -9.15 12.51
C ASP A 552 17.99 -9.05 13.98
N ALA A 553 18.34 -10.18 14.62
CA ALA A 553 18.71 -10.22 16.04
C ALA A 553 19.85 -9.25 16.41
N HIS A 554 20.83 -9.07 15.50
CA HIS A 554 21.91 -8.10 15.68
C HIS A 554 21.40 -6.67 15.79
N GLU A 555 20.44 -6.30 14.94
CA GLU A 555 19.90 -4.95 14.85
C GLU A 555 18.87 -4.70 15.96
N GLN A 556 18.15 -5.75 16.39
CA GLN A 556 17.35 -5.71 17.61
C GLN A 556 18.23 -5.36 18.81
N PHE A 557 19.39 -6.02 18.96
CA PHE A 557 20.33 -5.69 20.02
C PHE A 557 20.90 -4.27 19.89
N LEU A 558 21.22 -3.82 18.68
CA LEU A 558 21.74 -2.47 18.43
C LEU A 558 20.76 -1.38 18.84
N LYS A 559 19.45 -1.62 18.66
CA LYS A 559 18.39 -0.65 18.93
C LYS A 559 17.77 -0.77 20.33
N ALA A 560 17.84 -1.94 20.95
CA ALA A 560 17.26 -2.18 22.27
C ALA A 560 17.91 -1.28 23.34
N LYS A 561 17.09 -0.81 24.29
CA LYS A 561 17.61 -0.19 25.52
C LYS A 561 18.31 -1.26 26.34
N PRO A 562 19.60 -1.10 26.73
CA PRO A 562 20.27 -2.04 27.61
C PRO A 562 19.57 -2.14 28.97
N VAL A 563 19.52 -3.34 29.54
CA VAL A 563 18.87 -3.63 30.83
C VAL A 563 19.84 -4.39 31.73
N GLN A 564 19.87 -4.08 33.03
CA GLN A 564 20.63 -4.87 34.01
C GLN A 564 19.82 -6.10 34.46
N ARG A 565 20.46 -7.17 34.95
CA ARG A 565 19.73 -8.37 35.42
C ARG A 565 18.63 -8.01 36.44
N ALA A 566 18.94 -7.10 37.37
CA ALA A 566 18.01 -6.66 38.41
C ALA A 566 16.77 -5.92 37.87
N GLU A 567 16.85 -5.38 36.65
CA GLU A 567 15.78 -4.62 35.99
C GLU A 567 15.04 -5.47 34.94
N LEU A 568 15.48 -6.72 34.71
CA LEU A 568 14.94 -7.60 33.68
C LEU A 568 13.49 -7.96 34.00
N ARG A 569 12.58 -7.64 33.07
CA ARG A 569 11.13 -7.88 33.21
C ARG A 569 10.62 -8.82 32.12
N PRO A 570 9.58 -9.63 32.39
CA PRO A 570 8.93 -10.45 31.38
C PRO A 570 8.64 -9.65 30.10
N GLY A 571 8.94 -10.24 28.95
CA GLY A 571 8.87 -9.61 27.63
C GLY A 571 10.17 -8.96 27.15
N ASP A 572 11.14 -8.70 28.04
CA ASP A 572 12.47 -8.24 27.64
C ASP A 572 13.21 -9.29 26.79
N LEU A 573 14.24 -8.86 26.07
CA LEU A 573 15.01 -9.69 25.16
C LEU A 573 16.36 -10.07 25.75
N VAL A 574 16.75 -11.33 25.52
CA VAL A 574 18.06 -11.88 25.86
C VAL A 574 18.78 -12.21 24.56
N PHE A 575 19.91 -11.55 24.33
CA PHE A 575 20.70 -11.66 23.12
C PHE A 575 21.95 -12.50 23.36
N LEU A 576 22.35 -13.25 22.34
CA LEU A 576 23.59 -14.01 22.38
C LEU A 576 24.45 -13.70 21.14
N GLY A 577 25.75 -13.53 21.36
CA GLY A 577 26.74 -13.35 20.29
C GLY A 577 27.99 -14.19 20.48
N LYS A 578 28.84 -14.28 19.46
CA LYS A 578 30.13 -14.99 19.56
C LYS A 578 31.01 -14.41 20.67
N ALA A 579 31.70 -15.27 21.43
CA ALA A 579 32.66 -14.81 22.44
C ALA A 579 33.72 -13.88 21.81
N GLY A 580 34.05 -12.79 22.51
CA GLY A 580 35.05 -11.81 22.06
C GLY A 580 34.54 -10.72 21.11
N SER A 581 33.28 -10.75 20.65
CA SER A 581 32.73 -9.67 19.80
C SER A 581 31.29 -9.30 20.16
N ARG A 582 31.11 -8.06 20.65
CA ARG A 582 29.78 -7.44 20.82
C ARG A 582 29.06 -7.20 19.49
N LYS A 583 29.80 -7.17 18.37
CA LYS A 583 29.27 -6.97 17.01
C LYS A 583 28.72 -8.25 16.38
N ALA A 584 28.80 -9.39 17.07
CA ALA A 584 28.47 -10.71 16.53
C ALA A 584 27.22 -11.35 17.16
N VAL A 585 26.26 -10.54 17.63
CA VAL A 585 24.94 -11.04 18.07
C VAL A 585 24.26 -11.74 16.90
N ASN A 586 23.85 -12.99 17.11
CA ASN A 586 23.27 -13.86 16.09
C ASN A 586 22.08 -14.68 16.59
N HIS A 587 21.65 -14.48 17.85
CA HIS A 587 20.46 -15.13 18.40
C HIS A 587 19.78 -14.22 19.42
N VAL A 588 18.46 -14.36 19.54
CA VAL A 588 17.61 -13.61 20.47
C VAL A 588 16.52 -14.51 21.05
N MET A 589 16.18 -14.26 22.31
CA MET A 589 15.18 -15.00 23.08
C MET A 589 14.32 -14.01 23.86
N LEU A 590 13.07 -14.37 24.19
CA LEU A 590 12.22 -13.58 25.08
C LEU A 590 12.36 -14.07 26.52
N PHE A 591 12.56 -13.16 27.46
CA PHE A 591 12.55 -13.48 28.88
C PHE A 591 11.12 -13.66 29.38
N ALA A 592 10.82 -14.84 29.94
CA ALA A 592 9.48 -15.22 30.38
C ALA A 592 9.22 -14.93 31.87
N GLY A 593 10.21 -14.40 32.60
CA GLY A 593 10.16 -14.19 34.06
C GLY A 593 10.79 -15.33 34.85
N GLY A 594 11.17 -15.06 36.10
CA GLY A 594 11.89 -16.04 36.94
C GLY A 594 13.21 -16.47 36.28
N ASP A 595 13.32 -17.74 35.94
CA ASP A 595 14.46 -18.30 35.17
C ASP A 595 14.09 -18.62 33.72
N GLY A 596 12.88 -18.26 33.26
CA GLY A 596 12.28 -18.74 32.02
C GLY A 596 12.68 -17.96 30.76
N LEU A 597 12.77 -18.68 29.64
CA LEU A 597 13.10 -18.18 28.30
C LEU A 597 12.16 -18.82 27.26
N ILE A 598 11.77 -18.05 26.25
CA ILE A 598 11.09 -18.56 25.05
C ILE A 598 11.97 -18.25 23.84
N GLU A 599 12.24 -19.25 23.00
CA GLU A 599 13.08 -19.09 21.82
C GLU A 599 12.65 -19.98 20.66
N SER A 600 12.91 -19.53 19.43
CA SER A 600 12.94 -20.39 18.25
C SER A 600 14.40 -20.61 17.87
N ARG A 601 14.88 -21.85 17.91
CA ARG A 601 16.30 -22.15 17.65
C ARG A 601 16.49 -23.30 16.67
N GLU A 602 17.46 -23.13 15.78
CA GLU A 602 17.83 -24.09 14.76
C GLU A 602 18.22 -25.45 15.36
N SER A 603 19.03 -25.46 16.43
CA SER A 603 19.51 -26.68 17.07
C SER A 603 18.41 -27.56 17.68
N ALA A 604 17.24 -27.00 18.01
CA ALA A 604 16.08 -27.77 18.45
C ALA A 604 15.05 -27.99 17.35
N ALA A 605 15.27 -27.38 16.18
CA ALA A 605 14.37 -27.31 15.05
C ALA A 605 12.95 -26.81 15.39
N ARG A 606 12.77 -26.07 16.49
CA ARG A 606 11.44 -25.64 16.96
C ARG A 606 11.47 -24.43 17.90
N VAL A 607 10.29 -23.88 18.16
CA VAL A 607 10.01 -22.97 19.27
C VAL A 607 9.77 -23.76 20.56
N LEU A 608 10.38 -23.34 21.65
CA LEU A 608 10.25 -23.96 22.96
C LEU A 608 10.38 -22.96 24.11
N GLU A 609 9.88 -23.35 25.27
CA GLU A 609 10.12 -22.69 26.55
C GLU A 609 11.20 -23.50 27.30
N THR A 610 12.15 -22.81 27.93
CA THR A 610 13.27 -23.40 28.66
C THR A 610 13.68 -22.46 29.80
N THR A 611 14.75 -22.78 30.53
CA THR A 611 15.30 -21.91 31.57
C THR A 611 16.75 -21.51 31.29
N PHE A 612 17.27 -20.46 31.92
CA PHE A 612 18.70 -20.15 31.85
C PHE A 612 19.54 -21.34 32.33
N ARG A 613 19.11 -22.03 33.40
CA ARG A 613 19.79 -23.22 33.90
C ARG A 613 19.87 -24.34 32.86
N GLU A 614 18.76 -24.66 32.20
CA GLU A 614 18.76 -25.68 31.14
C GLU A 614 19.56 -25.24 29.91
N ARG A 615 19.45 -23.97 29.54
CA ARG A 615 20.02 -23.41 28.31
C ARG A 615 21.54 -23.17 28.40
N PHE A 616 22.05 -22.83 29.58
CA PHE A 616 23.42 -22.36 29.81
C PHE A 616 24.13 -23.06 31.00
N GLY A 617 23.46 -23.95 31.72
CA GLY A 617 23.99 -24.63 32.91
C GLY A 617 24.01 -23.76 34.18
N ARG A 618 23.60 -22.49 34.11
CA ARG A 618 23.59 -21.53 35.22
C ARG A 618 22.24 -20.82 35.28
N PRO A 619 21.63 -20.64 36.47
CA PRO A 619 20.41 -19.85 36.61
C PRO A 619 20.70 -18.36 36.37
N LEU A 620 19.68 -17.59 36.04
CA LEU A 620 19.73 -16.14 35.85
C LEU A 620 20.31 -15.41 37.06
N SER A 621 20.06 -15.91 38.28
CA SER A 621 20.61 -15.32 39.52
C SER A 621 22.13 -15.26 39.58
N GLN A 622 22.82 -16.00 38.71
CA GLN A 622 24.27 -16.02 38.59
C GLN A 622 24.79 -15.30 37.34
N LEU A 623 23.94 -14.68 36.52
CA LEU A 623 24.33 -14.17 35.20
C LEU A 623 24.06 -12.67 35.07
N GLU A 624 25.04 -11.92 34.59
CA GLU A 624 24.88 -10.50 34.28
C GLU A 624 25.00 -10.21 32.77
N SER A 625 24.49 -9.05 32.34
CA SER A 625 24.67 -8.64 30.95
C SER A 625 26.16 -8.43 30.65
N GLY A 626 26.65 -9.09 29.61
CA GLY A 626 28.05 -9.10 29.18
C GLY A 626 28.80 -10.39 29.54
N ASP A 627 28.21 -11.24 30.39
CA ASP A 627 28.81 -12.50 30.81
C ASP A 627 29.05 -13.45 29.63
N THR A 628 30.04 -14.32 29.82
CA THR A 628 30.25 -15.45 28.92
C THR A 628 29.56 -16.69 29.46
N VAL A 629 28.76 -17.31 28.61
CA VAL A 629 28.06 -18.56 28.85
C VAL A 629 28.54 -19.63 27.90
N THR A 630 28.36 -20.89 28.29
CA THR A 630 28.55 -22.04 27.41
C THR A 630 27.20 -22.44 26.82
N ASP A 631 27.10 -22.44 25.50
CA ASP A 631 25.94 -22.89 24.74
C ASP A 631 26.15 -24.36 24.33
N PRO A 632 25.47 -25.33 24.97
CA PRO A 632 25.68 -26.75 24.72
C PRO A 632 24.91 -27.28 23.50
N THR A 633 24.17 -26.44 22.78
CA THR A 633 23.15 -26.90 21.81
C THR A 633 23.71 -27.26 20.43
N GLY A 634 24.96 -26.90 20.12
CA GLY A 634 25.65 -27.33 18.91
C GLY A 634 26.36 -28.68 19.07
N ALA A 635 26.88 -29.23 17.97
CA ALA A 635 27.69 -30.46 18.00
C ALA A 635 28.94 -30.35 18.92
N LYS A 636 29.41 -29.12 19.15
CA LYS A 636 30.41 -28.77 20.15
C LYS A 636 29.88 -27.60 20.99
N PRO A 637 30.07 -27.60 22.32
CA PRO A 637 29.69 -26.46 23.14
C PRO A 637 30.42 -25.19 22.72
N GLU A 638 29.69 -24.09 22.54
CA GLU A 638 30.24 -22.81 22.10
C GLU A 638 30.27 -21.80 23.25
N ARG A 639 31.35 -21.02 23.35
CA ARG A 639 31.37 -19.86 24.25
C ARG A 639 30.67 -18.68 23.61
N ARG A 640 29.69 -18.10 24.30
CA ARG A 640 28.87 -17.01 23.81
C ARG A 640 28.77 -15.89 24.83
N ARG A 641 28.66 -14.65 24.36
CA ARG A 641 28.37 -13.49 25.20
C ARG A 641 26.87 -13.25 25.27
N LEU A 642 26.37 -13.02 26.46
CA LEU A 642 24.96 -12.83 26.76
C LEU A 642 24.68 -11.36 27.09
N PHE A 643 23.60 -10.80 26.53
CA PHE A 643 23.18 -9.42 26.79
C PHE A 643 21.69 -9.33 27.04
N PHE A 644 21.26 -8.31 27.77
CA PHE A 644 19.85 -8.02 28.03
C PHE A 644 19.45 -6.69 27.41
N GLY A 645 18.23 -6.61 26.88
CA GLY A 645 17.68 -5.35 26.39
C GLY A 645 16.16 -5.35 26.31
N SER A 646 15.59 -4.16 26.17
CA SER A 646 14.14 -3.97 26.11
C SER A 646 13.74 -2.99 25.02
N PHE A 647 12.56 -3.21 24.44
CA PHE A 647 11.82 -2.26 23.61
C PHE A 647 10.52 -1.80 24.30
N LEU A 648 10.24 -2.30 25.50
CA LEU A 648 9.04 -1.98 26.25
C LEU A 648 9.37 -0.96 27.34
N PRO A 649 8.43 -0.04 27.65
CA PRO A 649 8.61 0.95 28.72
C PRO A 649 8.83 0.29 30.09
#